data_AF-A0A1Q7VP00-F1
#
_entry.id   AF-A0A1Q7VP00-F1
#
_cell.length_a   1.000
_cell.length_b   1.000
_cell.length_c   1.000
_cell.angle_alpha   90.00
_cell.angle_beta   90.00
_cell.angle_gamma   90.00
#
_symmetry.space_group_name_H-M   'P 1'
#
loop_
_entity.id
_entity.type
_entity.pdbx_description
1 polymer ?
#
loop_
_entity_poly.entity_id
_entity_poly.type
_entity_poly.pdbx_seq_one_letter_code
_entity_poly.pdbx_strand_id
1 'polypeptide(L)'
;MIWKVAVRIARREALRHKGRSALVAAMLALPVAGAAAADTLYHTVKLTTAEQLQRDLGQADALVSFVAPAQIQQLPNGTVPAPPQAGGMLAGALQGVQIASPTDAGVLPPGSRVVPMPNKQQLRVRSPHGSYTVQIAERDLNDPLLTGIYKHMSGRAPHAKNEVTLSTSLLNSLDKHPGDQISAEYLTRTEQPGPDGRLAEHALTIVGEYDDPSHLDDDEIFAYPGTLPSAPDDPGPGHWLASVPGGLSWAQVLNLNQSGYSAESRQVGENPPPDSQVPLLRDHRGAAAGSSRLTEALVAVSAVGIVMALLEVVLLAGPAFAVGARKRRRDFGLMGAAGADQRMVRAVVLADGLVLGAVGGLLGALAGVLLGRLALPEAVNLTHREPGAFRIAPPDLAGAALLGVATGLVAALIPAILTGRQQVLESLTGGRRGARGAPWRLAAFGAAVLLAGIAATGCAVYQPGIHTVPLVAGIAVSELGVVACTPLLVALAGKLGRALPLTGRMALRDGARNRGRTAPAVAAILAAVAGSTAVATLLATDAARGRAQYHSTLRPGQVALMFGSAAARESEDRSRPGLRFSGVDMGPDSKPADTRKAIAAIGAALPVRSASVILAQDYNGFVPVNLVVKRPTASDCPFFGANSAPIPAGQDGESMMQADPRCAAAYGGGEVGPRRCWPPAAWWSSTATTSPPTIRRPAGRPRPSPCSASARRTARTCRPRCASSSSPTAPDRRRAT
;
A
#
# COMPACT_ATOMS: atom_id res chain seq x y z
N MET A 1 -39.95 28.17 20.41
CA MET A 1 -39.52 28.35 21.82
C MET A 1 -38.92 27.09 22.46
N ILE A 2 -39.51 25.91 22.26
CA ILE A 2 -39.07 24.61 22.82
C ILE A 2 -37.56 24.34 22.67
N TRP A 3 -37.00 24.47 21.47
CA TRP A 3 -35.57 24.21 21.22
C TRP A 3 -34.60 25.14 21.98
N LYS A 4 -34.94 26.42 22.13
CA LYS A 4 -34.10 27.36 22.90
C LYS A 4 -34.00 26.95 24.37
N VAL A 5 -35.12 26.47 24.95
CA VAL A 5 -35.15 25.97 26.33
C VAL A 5 -34.40 24.64 26.43
N ALA A 6 -34.63 23.72 25.49
CA ALA A 6 -33.96 22.42 25.46
C ALA A 6 -32.42 22.54 25.39
N VAL A 7 -31.89 23.40 24.51
CA VAL A 7 -30.44 23.66 24.38
C VAL A 7 -29.88 24.31 25.64
N ARG A 8 -30.62 25.23 26.28
CA ARG A 8 -30.18 25.85 27.54
C ARG A 8 -30.09 24.84 28.68
N ILE A 9 -31.06 23.92 28.77
CA ILE A 9 -31.04 22.82 29.73
C ILE A 9 -29.85 21.90 29.44
N ALA A 10 -29.70 21.45 28.20
CA ALA A 10 -28.61 20.57 27.77
C ALA A 10 -27.22 21.14 28.06
N ARG A 11 -26.99 22.43 27.77
CA ARG A 11 -25.72 23.11 28.07
C ARG A 11 -25.41 23.15 29.56
N ARG A 12 -26.39 23.52 30.40
CA ARG A 12 -26.20 23.57 31.87
C ARG A 12 -25.90 22.18 32.41
N GLU A 13 -26.59 21.19 31.89
CA GLU A 13 -26.45 19.80 32.28
C GLU A 13 -25.08 19.23 31.89
N ALA A 14 -24.60 19.54 30.69
CA ALA A 14 -23.28 19.16 30.23
C ALA A 14 -22.17 19.69 31.17
N LEU A 15 -22.34 20.94 31.65
CA LEU A 15 -21.41 21.59 32.59
C LEU A 15 -21.49 21.06 34.02
N ARG A 16 -22.67 20.57 34.46
CA ARG A 16 -22.83 19.95 35.80
C ARG A 16 -22.17 18.59 35.88
N HIS A 17 -22.27 17.78 34.81
CA HIS A 17 -21.71 16.43 34.76
C HIS A 17 -20.46 16.34 33.88
N LYS A 18 -19.44 17.15 34.20
CA LYS A 18 -18.22 17.33 33.41
C LYS A 18 -17.56 16.01 32.98
N GLY A 19 -17.39 15.04 33.88
CA GLY A 19 -16.71 13.78 33.55
C GLY A 19 -17.44 12.94 32.49
N ARG A 20 -18.77 12.87 32.57
CA ARG A 20 -19.57 12.13 31.58
C ARG A 20 -19.62 12.88 30.25
N SER A 21 -19.85 14.19 30.31
CA SER A 21 -19.88 15.04 29.11
C SER A 21 -18.55 15.04 28.39
N ALA A 22 -17.44 15.10 29.12
CA ALA A 22 -16.09 15.00 28.58
C ALA A 22 -15.86 13.64 27.90
N LEU A 23 -16.28 12.53 28.52
CA LEU A 23 -16.15 11.20 27.91
C LEU A 23 -16.94 11.09 26.60
N VAL A 24 -18.19 11.58 26.56
CA VAL A 24 -19.01 11.55 25.33
C VAL A 24 -18.43 12.48 24.26
N ALA A 25 -18.02 13.69 24.65
CA ALA A 25 -17.39 14.64 23.73
C ALA A 25 -16.07 14.08 23.17
N ALA A 26 -15.24 13.42 23.98
CA ALA A 26 -14.01 12.78 23.55
C ALA A 26 -14.26 11.62 22.58
N MET A 27 -15.26 10.77 22.86
CA MET A 27 -15.66 9.69 21.93
C MET A 27 -16.14 10.22 20.58
N LEU A 28 -16.79 11.39 20.54
CA LEU A 28 -17.21 12.04 19.29
C LEU A 28 -16.06 12.83 18.64
N ALA A 29 -15.14 13.40 19.42
CA ALA A 29 -14.03 14.19 18.93
C ALA A 29 -12.95 13.35 18.26
N LEU A 30 -12.65 12.16 18.78
CA LEU A 30 -11.59 11.28 18.28
C LEU A 30 -11.71 10.95 16.77
N PRO A 31 -12.86 10.45 16.26
CA PRO A 31 -13.00 10.16 14.83
C PRO A 31 -12.95 11.44 13.97
N VAL A 32 -13.49 12.56 14.47
CA VAL A 32 -13.41 13.85 13.77
C VAL A 32 -11.97 14.35 13.70
N ALA A 33 -11.19 14.15 14.77
CA ALA A 33 -9.76 14.47 14.80
C ALA A 33 -8.97 13.61 13.81
N GLY A 34 -9.25 12.31 13.74
CA GLY A 34 -8.64 11.42 12.74
C GLY A 34 -8.94 11.86 11.31
N ALA A 35 -10.21 12.15 11.01
CA ALA A 35 -10.62 12.64 9.69
C ALA A 35 -9.97 13.98 9.33
N ALA A 36 -9.99 14.96 10.24
CA ALA A 36 -9.38 16.27 10.03
C ALA A 36 -7.84 16.19 9.91
N ALA A 37 -7.18 15.29 10.64
CA ALA A 37 -5.74 15.06 10.52
C ALA A 37 -5.39 14.47 9.15
N ALA A 38 -6.12 13.44 8.71
CA ALA A 38 -5.94 12.82 7.41
C ALA A 38 -6.20 13.82 6.26
N ASP A 39 -7.26 14.62 6.36
CA ASP A 39 -7.59 15.67 5.39
C ASP A 39 -6.49 16.74 5.30
N THR A 40 -6.05 17.26 6.45
CA THR A 40 -4.97 18.25 6.50
C THR A 40 -3.67 17.70 5.91
N LEU A 41 -3.31 16.46 6.24
CA LEU A 41 -2.14 15.79 5.66
C LEU A 41 -2.29 15.59 4.16
N TYR A 42 -3.47 15.17 3.68
CA TYR A 42 -3.74 14.96 2.27
C TYR A 42 -3.54 16.25 1.46
N HIS A 43 -4.14 17.37 1.90
CA HIS A 43 -4.01 18.66 1.22
C HIS A 43 -2.62 19.30 1.36
N THR A 44 -1.83 18.87 2.34
CA THR A 44 -0.45 19.35 2.55
C THR A 44 0.55 18.54 1.72
N VAL A 45 0.40 17.21 1.65
CA VAL A 45 1.29 16.32 0.88
C VAL A 45 0.97 16.39 -0.61
N LYS A 46 -0.30 16.62 -0.98
CA LYS A 46 -0.70 16.80 -2.37
C LYS A 46 -0.37 18.22 -2.83
N LEU A 47 0.55 18.32 -3.79
CA LEU A 47 0.90 19.58 -4.45
C LEU A 47 -0.30 20.10 -5.26
N THR A 48 -0.50 21.41 -5.24
CA THR A 48 -1.39 22.06 -6.22
C THR A 48 -0.73 22.04 -7.59
N THR A 49 -1.52 22.17 -8.66
CA THR A 49 -0.97 22.22 -10.03
C THR A 49 0.11 23.28 -10.18
N ALA A 50 -0.07 24.46 -9.59
CA ALA A 50 0.94 25.52 -9.62
C ALA A 50 2.22 25.16 -8.85
N GLU A 51 2.12 24.50 -7.69
CA GLU A 51 3.31 24.02 -6.96
C GLU A 51 4.03 22.90 -7.68
N GLN A 52 3.27 21.99 -8.29
CA GLN A 52 3.81 20.91 -9.08
C GLN A 52 4.56 21.46 -10.30
N LEU A 53 3.95 22.35 -11.07
CA LEU A 53 4.61 23.03 -12.19
C LEU A 53 5.83 23.84 -11.74
N GLN A 54 5.78 24.49 -10.57
CA GLN A 54 6.94 25.19 -10.03
C GLN A 54 8.09 24.22 -9.70
N ARG A 55 7.78 23.03 -9.19
CA ARG A 55 8.75 22.00 -8.83
C ARG A 55 9.34 21.32 -10.07
N ASP A 56 8.50 21.04 -11.07
CA ASP A 56 8.90 20.32 -12.28
C ASP A 56 9.59 21.24 -13.30
N LEU A 57 9.18 22.52 -13.39
CA LEU A 57 9.67 23.48 -14.39
C LEU A 57 10.57 24.58 -13.84
N GLY A 58 10.62 24.82 -12.53
CA GLY A 58 11.43 25.90 -11.95
C GLY A 58 10.95 27.28 -12.39
N GLN A 59 11.79 28.02 -13.12
CA GLN A 59 11.44 29.28 -13.78
C GLN A 59 11.15 29.11 -15.28
N ALA A 60 11.23 27.89 -15.81
CA ALA A 60 10.90 27.63 -17.21
C ALA A 60 9.39 27.71 -17.46
N ASP A 61 9.05 28.01 -18.72
CA ASP A 61 7.69 28.06 -19.22
C ASP A 61 7.19 26.67 -19.65
N ALA A 62 8.10 25.79 -20.08
CA ALA A 62 7.77 24.42 -20.47
C ALA A 62 8.95 23.44 -20.32
N LEU A 63 8.64 22.16 -20.10
CA LEU A 63 9.56 21.04 -20.28
C LEU A 63 9.20 20.33 -21.59
N VAL A 64 10.09 20.42 -22.56
CA VAL A 64 9.92 19.82 -23.90
C VAL A 64 10.71 18.52 -23.94
N SER A 65 10.07 17.44 -24.37
CA SER A 65 10.69 16.11 -24.46
C SER A 65 10.51 15.53 -25.84
N PHE A 66 11.55 14.95 -26.41
CA PHE A 66 11.43 14.20 -27.65
C PHE A 66 10.97 12.77 -27.34
N VAL A 67 9.90 12.32 -27.99
CA VAL A 67 9.30 11.01 -27.71
C VAL A 67 9.56 10.03 -28.85
N ALA A 68 9.32 10.45 -30.09
CA ALA A 68 9.49 9.63 -31.27
C ALA A 68 9.62 10.51 -32.52
N PRO A 69 10.26 10.05 -33.61
CA PRO A 69 10.30 10.77 -34.89
C PRO A 69 8.97 10.63 -35.66
N ALA A 70 7.83 10.76 -34.98
CA ALA A 70 6.49 10.60 -35.54
C ALA A 70 5.49 11.46 -34.78
N GLN A 71 4.32 11.70 -35.38
CA GLN A 71 3.25 12.42 -34.71
C GLN A 71 2.79 11.68 -33.45
N ILE A 72 2.73 12.40 -32.33
CA ILE A 72 2.26 11.89 -31.04
C ILE A 72 0.95 12.55 -30.62
N GLN A 73 0.26 11.93 -29.67
CA GLN A 73 -0.86 12.54 -28.96
C GLN A 73 -0.56 12.51 -27.46
N GLN A 74 -0.67 13.65 -26.80
CA GLN A 74 -0.43 13.79 -25.36
C GLN A 74 -1.67 14.32 -24.63
N LEU A 75 -1.66 14.16 -23.32
CA LEU A 75 -2.55 14.86 -22.39
C LEU A 75 -2.02 16.29 -22.10
N PRO A 76 -2.86 17.20 -21.59
CA PRO A 76 -2.45 18.56 -21.22
C PRO A 76 -1.29 18.63 -20.20
N ASN A 77 -1.09 17.58 -19.39
CA ASN A 77 0.00 17.46 -18.41
C ASN A 77 1.30 16.89 -19.01
N GLY A 78 1.49 16.95 -20.33
CA GLY A 78 2.69 16.42 -21.02
C GLY A 78 2.76 14.90 -21.12
N THR A 79 1.84 14.16 -20.50
CA THR A 79 1.87 12.69 -20.51
C THR A 79 1.50 12.15 -21.89
N VAL A 80 2.37 11.31 -22.45
CA VAL A 80 2.12 10.56 -23.69
C VAL A 80 1.87 9.11 -23.30
N PRO A 81 0.65 8.56 -23.48
CA PRO A 81 0.40 7.15 -23.22
C PRO A 81 1.24 6.30 -24.18
N ALA A 82 2.13 5.48 -23.64
CA ALA A 82 2.89 4.54 -24.45
C ALA A 82 1.93 3.50 -25.07
N PRO A 83 2.07 3.15 -26.36
CA PRO A 83 1.36 1.99 -26.91
C PRO A 83 1.82 0.72 -26.17
N PRO A 84 0.92 -0.20 -25.79
CA PRO A 84 1.23 -1.36 -24.96
C PRO A 84 2.25 -2.37 -25.55
N GLN A 85 2.78 -2.13 -26.75
CA GLN A 85 3.76 -2.98 -27.44
C GLN A 85 5.01 -2.23 -27.94
N ALA A 86 5.19 -0.95 -27.57
CA ALA A 86 6.16 -0.08 -28.23
C ALA A 86 7.57 -0.03 -27.61
N GLY A 87 7.79 -0.59 -26.41
CA GLY A 87 9.08 -0.46 -25.70
C GLY A 87 10.30 -0.92 -26.51
N GLY A 88 10.18 -2.06 -27.20
CA GLY A 88 11.26 -2.58 -28.07
C GLY A 88 11.34 -1.92 -29.45
N MET A 89 10.20 -1.51 -30.02
CA MET A 89 10.14 -0.88 -31.36
C MET A 89 10.66 0.57 -31.35
N LEU A 90 10.39 1.34 -30.29
CA LEU A 90 10.86 2.72 -30.16
C LEU A 90 12.37 2.78 -30.00
N ALA A 91 12.98 1.89 -29.21
CA ALA A 91 14.43 1.83 -29.04
C ALA A 91 15.16 1.53 -30.38
N GLY A 92 14.58 0.70 -31.25
CA GLY A 92 15.10 0.47 -32.61
C GLY A 92 14.87 1.65 -33.55
N ALA A 93 13.73 2.34 -33.44
CA ALA A 93 13.41 3.52 -34.26
C ALA A 93 14.27 4.76 -33.95
N LEU A 94 14.87 4.82 -32.76
CA LEU A 94 15.76 5.89 -32.33
C LEU A 94 17.24 5.62 -32.66
N GLN A 95 17.59 4.44 -33.18
CA GLN A 95 18.98 4.13 -33.55
C GLN A 95 19.44 5.01 -34.73
N GLY A 96 20.51 5.78 -34.50
CA GLY A 96 21.07 6.71 -35.49
C GLY A 96 20.30 8.02 -35.63
N VAL A 97 19.24 8.23 -34.84
CA VAL A 97 18.52 9.50 -34.80
C VAL A 97 19.24 10.44 -33.85
N GLN A 98 19.80 11.52 -34.40
CA GLN A 98 20.31 12.65 -33.61
C GLN A 98 19.14 13.54 -33.24
N ILE A 99 18.84 13.65 -31.94
CA ILE A 99 17.73 14.46 -31.47
C ILE A 99 18.17 15.92 -31.47
N ALA A 100 17.64 16.69 -32.41
CA ALA A 100 17.86 18.13 -32.47
C ALA A 100 17.27 18.83 -31.23
N SER A 101 17.87 19.94 -30.80
CA SER A 101 17.23 20.75 -29.77
C SER A 101 15.91 21.35 -30.31
N PRO A 102 14.93 21.66 -29.45
CA PRO A 102 13.66 22.24 -29.91
C PRO A 102 13.81 23.57 -30.65
N THR A 103 14.88 24.33 -30.37
CA THR A 103 15.22 25.56 -31.10
C THR A 103 15.84 25.27 -32.46
N ASP A 104 16.72 24.28 -32.56
CA ASP A 104 17.38 23.91 -33.82
C ASP A 104 16.41 23.21 -34.78
N ALA A 105 15.47 22.44 -34.22
CA ALA A 105 14.37 21.84 -34.98
C ALA A 105 13.34 22.88 -35.47
N GLY A 106 13.44 24.14 -35.03
CA GLY A 106 12.50 25.20 -35.40
C GLY A 106 11.08 24.98 -34.87
N VAL A 107 10.93 24.16 -33.82
CA VAL A 107 9.60 23.79 -33.28
C VAL A 107 9.12 24.77 -32.22
N LEU A 108 10.03 25.51 -31.58
CA LEU A 108 9.70 26.59 -30.65
C LEU A 108 9.67 27.98 -31.32
N PRO A 109 8.87 28.93 -30.80
CA PRO A 109 8.85 30.30 -31.30
C PRO A 109 10.23 30.98 -31.30
N PRO A 110 10.50 31.91 -32.23
CA PRO A 110 11.73 32.70 -32.23
C PRO A 110 11.93 33.46 -30.91
N GLY A 111 13.17 33.50 -30.41
CA GLY A 111 13.49 34.11 -29.12
C GLY A 111 13.32 33.19 -27.90
N SER A 112 12.93 31.93 -28.12
CA SER A 112 12.92 30.91 -27.05
C SER A 112 14.35 30.50 -26.66
N ARG A 113 14.58 30.31 -25.36
CA ARG A 113 15.84 29.79 -24.81
C ARG A 113 15.59 28.39 -24.26
N VAL A 114 16.45 27.44 -24.59
CA VAL A 114 16.38 26.07 -24.07
C VAL A 114 17.62 25.70 -23.25
N VAL A 115 17.42 24.93 -22.20
CA VAL A 115 18.48 24.35 -21.36
C VAL A 115 18.29 22.83 -21.39
N PRO A 116 19.31 22.06 -21.80
CA PRO A 116 19.21 20.61 -21.87
C PRO A 116 19.08 20.00 -20.47
N MET A 117 18.25 18.97 -20.34
CA MET A 117 18.14 18.12 -19.16
C MET A 117 18.50 16.67 -19.53
N PRO A 118 19.80 16.34 -19.61
CA PRO A 118 20.23 14.98 -19.91
C PRO A 118 19.62 13.96 -18.95
N ASN A 119 19.38 12.75 -19.46
CA ASN A 119 18.95 11.62 -18.64
C ASN A 119 19.96 11.34 -17.53
N LYS A 120 19.46 10.98 -16.34
CA LYS A 120 20.31 10.53 -15.23
C LYS A 120 21.10 9.30 -15.69
N GLN A 121 22.40 9.28 -15.43
CA GLN A 121 23.27 8.13 -15.69
C GLN A 121 23.69 7.48 -14.37
N GLN A 122 24.18 6.25 -14.42
CA GLN A 122 24.69 5.57 -13.23
C GLN A 122 26.21 5.66 -13.13
N LEU A 123 26.68 5.91 -11.92
CA LEU A 123 28.09 5.98 -11.56
C LEU A 123 28.37 5.00 -10.44
N ARG A 124 29.58 4.45 -10.39
CA ARG A 124 30.03 3.68 -9.24
C ARG A 124 30.93 4.54 -8.36
N VAL A 125 30.51 4.81 -7.13
CA VAL A 125 31.30 5.54 -6.14
C VAL A 125 31.93 4.57 -5.16
N ARG A 126 33.22 4.74 -4.92
CA ARG A 126 33.96 3.91 -3.96
C ARG A 126 33.97 4.54 -2.58
N SER A 127 33.58 3.78 -1.57
CA SER A 127 33.67 4.15 -0.16
C SER A 127 34.47 3.09 0.61
N PRO A 128 35.03 3.42 1.80
CA PRO A 128 35.68 2.45 2.67
C PRO A 128 34.84 1.21 2.98
N HIS A 129 33.51 1.34 2.92
CA HIS A 129 32.55 0.27 3.22
C HIS A 129 32.13 -0.56 1.99
N GLY A 130 32.48 -0.14 0.77
CA GLY A 130 32.12 -0.84 -0.46
C GLY A 130 31.98 0.09 -1.67
N SER A 131 31.47 -0.47 -2.77
CA SER A 131 31.14 0.30 -3.97
C SER A 131 29.63 0.52 -4.05
N TYR A 132 29.20 1.76 -4.25
CA TYR A 132 27.79 2.15 -4.37
C TYR A 132 27.50 2.52 -5.83
N THR A 133 26.33 2.14 -6.34
CA THR A 133 25.86 2.65 -7.62
C THR A 133 24.91 3.80 -7.33
N VAL A 134 25.25 4.98 -7.83
CA VAL A 134 24.50 6.23 -7.60
C VAL A 134 24.08 6.82 -8.93
N GLN A 135 23.03 7.65 -8.92
CA GLN A 135 22.62 8.39 -10.10
C GLN A 135 23.46 9.67 -10.20
N ILE A 136 23.87 10.04 -11.41
CA ILE A 136 24.52 11.30 -11.72
C ILE A 136 23.69 12.03 -12.77
N ALA A 137 23.32 13.27 -12.45
CA ALA A 137 22.58 14.16 -13.32
C ALA A 137 23.45 15.37 -13.67
N GLU A 138 23.70 15.56 -14.97
CA GLU A 138 24.34 16.77 -15.45
C GLU A 138 23.32 17.92 -15.45
N ARG A 139 23.49 18.87 -14.53
CA ARG A 139 22.58 20.00 -14.34
C ARG A 139 23.40 21.27 -14.12
N ASP A 140 23.19 22.29 -14.94
CA ASP A 140 23.72 23.61 -14.62
C ASP A 140 22.84 24.28 -13.57
N LEU A 141 23.17 24.01 -12.30
CA LEU A 141 22.45 24.56 -11.15
C LEU A 141 22.59 26.09 -11.01
N ASN A 142 23.47 26.73 -11.80
CA ASN A 142 23.59 28.18 -11.86
C ASN A 142 22.64 28.82 -12.88
N ASP A 143 22.01 28.02 -13.74
CA ASP A 143 21.08 28.54 -14.74
C ASP A 143 19.79 29.05 -14.06
N PRO A 144 19.35 30.29 -14.32
CA PRO A 144 18.14 30.84 -13.75
C PRO A 144 16.89 29.98 -14.00
N LEU A 145 16.82 29.22 -15.10
CA LEU A 145 15.67 28.38 -15.43
C LEU A 145 15.47 27.22 -14.45
N LEU A 146 16.55 26.70 -13.85
CA LEU A 146 16.49 25.61 -12.87
C LEU A 146 16.17 26.10 -11.44
N THR A 147 16.09 27.42 -11.23
CA THR A 147 15.83 27.99 -9.91
C THR A 147 14.45 27.55 -9.39
N GLY A 148 14.45 26.82 -8.27
CA GLY A 148 13.22 26.31 -7.63
C GLY A 148 12.89 24.86 -7.96
N ILE A 149 13.62 24.21 -8.89
CA ILE A 149 13.54 22.75 -9.11
C ILE A 149 14.32 22.05 -8.00
N TYR A 150 15.61 22.37 -7.89
CA TYR A 150 16.50 21.79 -6.88
C TYR A 150 16.69 22.76 -5.72
N LYS A 151 16.70 22.23 -4.50
CA LYS A 151 16.82 23.02 -3.29
C LYS A 151 18.27 23.05 -2.84
N HIS A 152 18.84 24.25 -2.77
CA HIS A 152 20.16 24.48 -2.21
C HIS A 152 20.12 24.33 -0.68
N MET A 153 20.96 23.47 -0.13
CA MET A 153 21.05 23.23 1.32
C MET A 153 22.31 23.88 1.91
N SER A 154 23.47 23.63 1.29
CA SER A 154 24.75 24.17 1.76
C SER A 154 25.81 24.24 0.64
N GLY A 155 26.88 25.01 0.84
CA GLY A 155 27.97 25.15 -0.15
C GLY A 155 27.57 25.97 -1.39
N ARG A 156 28.06 25.59 -2.56
CA ARG A 156 27.77 26.26 -3.85
C ARG A 156 27.49 25.27 -4.97
N ALA A 157 26.89 25.73 -6.05
CA ALA A 157 26.76 24.96 -7.29
C ALA A 157 28.13 24.69 -7.95
N PRO A 158 28.25 23.60 -8.72
CA PRO A 158 29.47 23.28 -9.46
C PRO A 158 29.65 24.24 -10.65
N HIS A 159 30.90 24.64 -10.92
CA HIS A 159 31.26 25.48 -12.07
C HIS A 159 32.25 24.80 -13.03
N ALA A 160 32.83 23.68 -12.62
CA ALA A 160 33.81 22.93 -13.38
C ALA A 160 33.47 21.44 -13.43
N LYS A 161 34.00 20.74 -14.44
CA LYS A 161 33.73 19.32 -14.69
C LYS A 161 34.22 18.36 -13.61
N ASN A 162 35.10 18.80 -12.72
CA ASN A 162 35.62 18.04 -11.59
C ASN A 162 34.90 18.38 -10.28
N GLU A 163 33.91 19.28 -10.32
CA GLU A 163 33.13 19.70 -9.17
C GLU A 163 31.72 19.09 -9.25
N VAL A 164 31.25 18.60 -8.10
CA VAL A 164 29.91 18.01 -7.98
C VAL A 164 29.24 18.44 -6.69
N THR A 165 27.92 18.40 -6.68
CA THR A 165 27.12 18.53 -5.46
C THR A 165 26.36 17.23 -5.24
N LEU A 166 26.17 16.84 -3.99
CA LEU A 166 25.52 15.57 -3.63
C LEU A 166 24.19 15.85 -2.93
N SER A 167 23.26 14.89 -3.02
CA SER A 167 22.04 14.89 -2.19
C SER A 167 22.38 14.67 -0.72
N THR A 168 21.50 15.16 0.16
CA THR A 168 21.60 14.98 1.62
C THR A 168 21.66 13.49 1.97
N SER A 169 20.87 12.66 1.29
CA SER A 169 20.88 11.19 1.47
C SER A 169 22.26 10.61 1.18
N LEU A 170 22.87 10.99 0.05
CA LEU A 170 24.14 10.44 -0.38
C LEU A 170 25.32 10.92 0.50
N LEU A 171 25.31 12.19 0.94
CA LEU A 171 26.32 12.70 1.87
C LEU A 171 26.32 11.93 3.20
N ASN A 172 25.14 11.68 3.75
CA ASN A 172 24.98 10.89 4.98
C ASN A 172 25.40 9.43 4.78
N SER A 173 25.05 8.82 3.65
CA SER A 173 25.42 7.45 3.31
C SER A 173 26.93 7.26 3.11
N LEU A 174 27.61 8.28 2.58
CA LEU A 174 29.06 8.26 2.36
C LEU A 174 29.88 8.78 3.56
N ASP A 175 29.22 9.37 4.57
CA ASP A 175 29.84 10.08 5.69
C ASP A 175 30.83 11.16 5.19
N LYS A 176 30.35 12.00 4.25
CA LYS A 176 31.12 13.05 3.58
C LYS A 176 30.50 14.43 3.76
N HIS A 177 31.34 15.46 3.63
CA HIS A 177 30.93 16.86 3.75
C HIS A 177 31.37 17.66 2.52
N PRO A 178 30.74 18.82 2.26
CA PRO A 178 31.26 19.77 1.27
C PRO A 178 32.73 20.11 1.53
N GLY A 179 33.57 19.97 0.51
CA GLY A 179 35.03 20.09 0.56
C GLY A 179 35.77 18.75 0.41
N ASP A 180 35.11 17.62 0.64
CA ASP A 180 35.71 16.29 0.47
C ASP A 180 35.79 15.88 -1.00
N GLN A 181 36.59 14.85 -1.28
CA GLN A 181 36.66 14.21 -2.60
C GLN A 181 36.08 12.80 -2.59
N ILE A 182 35.50 12.42 -3.73
CA ILE A 182 35.01 11.07 -4.01
C ILE A 182 35.69 10.53 -5.26
N SER A 183 36.01 9.23 -5.24
CA SER A 183 36.49 8.50 -6.41
C SER A 183 35.30 7.81 -7.09
N ALA A 184 35.15 8.09 -8.38
CA ALA A 184 34.04 7.67 -9.20
C ALA A 184 34.52 6.91 -10.44
N GLU A 185 33.91 5.75 -10.72
CA GLU A 185 34.11 4.99 -11.96
C GLU A 185 32.88 5.21 -12.87
N TYR A 186 33.07 5.73 -14.08
CA TYR A 186 31.96 5.92 -15.02
C TYR A 186 31.50 4.58 -15.58
N LEU A 187 30.21 4.28 -15.46
CA LEU A 187 29.63 3.06 -16.01
C LEU A 187 29.13 3.28 -17.45
N THR A 188 29.83 4.12 -18.22
CA THR A 188 29.45 4.46 -19.60
C THR A 188 29.92 3.39 -20.59
N ARG A 189 29.25 3.29 -21.74
CA ARG A 189 29.60 2.34 -22.80
C ARG A 189 30.99 2.61 -23.41
N THR A 190 31.47 3.84 -23.27
CA THR A 190 32.71 4.34 -23.89
C THR A 190 33.96 4.07 -23.08
N GLU A 191 33.85 3.97 -21.75
CA GLU A 191 35.00 3.62 -20.93
C GLU A 191 35.29 2.13 -21.00
N GLN A 192 36.38 1.80 -21.69
CA GLN A 192 36.92 0.45 -21.69
C GLN A 192 37.73 0.24 -20.41
N PRO A 193 37.55 -0.90 -19.72
CA PRO A 193 38.43 -1.27 -18.62
C PRO A 193 39.88 -1.28 -19.08
N GLY A 194 40.78 -0.78 -18.25
CA GLY A 194 42.21 -0.81 -18.49
C GLY A 194 42.76 -2.24 -18.66
N PRO A 195 44.05 -2.40 -18.98
CA PRO A 195 44.70 -3.71 -19.12
C PRO A 195 44.57 -4.62 -17.89
N ASP A 196 44.31 -4.02 -16.72
CA ASP A 196 44.08 -4.63 -15.42
C ASP A 196 42.60 -4.96 -15.13
N GLY A 197 41.69 -4.65 -16.07
CA GLY A 197 40.26 -4.89 -15.94
C GLY A 197 39.51 -3.88 -15.06
N ARG A 198 40.13 -2.75 -14.69
CA ARG A 198 39.52 -1.71 -13.87
C ARG A 198 39.09 -0.51 -14.72
N LEU A 199 37.97 0.10 -14.39
CA LEU A 199 37.53 1.36 -15.00
C LEU A 199 38.39 2.51 -14.47
N ALA A 200 38.50 3.60 -15.24
CA ALA A 200 39.28 4.75 -14.81
C ALA A 200 38.57 5.44 -13.63
N GLU A 201 39.32 5.65 -12.54
CA GLU A 201 38.82 6.39 -11.38
C GLU A 201 38.98 7.90 -11.61
N HIS A 202 37.88 8.62 -11.45
CA HIS A 202 37.81 10.06 -11.55
C HIS A 202 37.62 10.65 -10.16
N ALA A 203 38.52 11.53 -9.75
CA ALA A 203 38.40 12.27 -8.51
C ALA A 203 37.47 13.47 -8.72
N LEU A 204 36.33 13.46 -8.03
CA LEU A 204 35.34 14.54 -8.04
C LEU A 204 35.36 15.24 -6.68
N THR A 205 35.34 16.58 -6.70
CA THR A 205 35.34 17.40 -5.49
C THR A 205 33.92 17.82 -5.14
N ILE A 206 33.50 17.57 -3.91
CA ILE A 206 32.19 17.97 -3.40
C ILE A 206 32.23 19.46 -3.08
N VAL A 207 31.42 20.27 -3.75
CA VAL A 207 31.39 21.74 -3.56
C VAL A 207 30.14 22.25 -2.82
N GLY A 208 29.14 21.38 -2.63
CA GLY A 208 27.89 21.73 -1.97
C GLY A 208 26.88 20.60 -1.95
N GLU A 209 25.70 20.93 -1.44
CA GLU A 209 24.60 20.01 -1.15
C GLU A 209 23.31 20.57 -1.76
N TYR A 210 22.66 19.74 -2.57
CA TYR A 210 21.40 20.06 -3.25
C TYR A 210 20.48 18.85 -3.17
N ASP A 211 19.20 19.09 -2.88
CA ASP A 211 18.18 18.04 -2.87
C ASP A 211 17.14 18.24 -3.97
N ASP A 212 16.60 17.13 -4.47
CA ASP A 212 15.39 17.11 -5.29
C ASP A 212 14.15 17.03 -4.37
N PRO A 213 13.31 18.07 -4.28
CA PRO A 213 12.10 18.08 -3.46
C PRO A 213 11.08 16.99 -3.82
N SER A 214 11.18 16.39 -5.02
CA SER A 214 10.32 15.29 -5.45
C SER A 214 10.79 13.92 -4.95
N HIS A 215 12.08 13.78 -4.60
CA HIS A 215 12.73 12.52 -4.25
C HIS A 215 13.86 12.77 -3.23
N LEU A 216 13.51 12.92 -1.95
CA LEU A 216 14.45 13.23 -0.87
C LEU A 216 15.34 12.04 -0.47
N ASP A 217 14.98 10.81 -0.86
CA ASP A 217 15.71 9.57 -0.60
C ASP A 217 16.59 9.12 -1.77
N ASP A 218 16.59 9.85 -2.89
CA ASP A 218 17.45 9.53 -4.02
C ASP A 218 18.93 9.86 -3.70
N ASP A 219 19.77 8.84 -3.82
CA ASP A 219 21.23 8.98 -3.80
C ASP A 219 21.72 9.51 -5.15
N GLU A 220 21.83 10.84 -5.25
CA GLU A 220 22.07 11.56 -6.50
C GLU A 220 23.28 12.50 -6.42
N ILE A 221 24.01 12.58 -7.53
CA ILE A 221 25.11 13.51 -7.78
C ILE A 221 24.66 14.49 -8.86
N PHE A 222 24.70 15.79 -8.57
CA PHE A 222 24.53 16.83 -9.57
C PHE A 222 25.90 17.33 -10.03
N ALA A 223 26.18 17.14 -11.32
CA ALA A 223 27.45 17.51 -11.94
C ALA A 223 27.27 18.65 -12.95
N TYR A 224 28.35 19.41 -13.19
CA TYR A 224 28.34 20.44 -14.22
C TYR A 224 28.19 19.80 -15.61
N PRO A 225 27.44 20.40 -16.56
CA PRO A 225 27.26 19.82 -17.90
C PRO A 225 28.57 19.50 -18.63
N GLY A 226 28.64 18.30 -19.21
CA GLY A 226 29.82 17.79 -19.90
C GLY A 226 30.93 17.24 -18.99
N THR A 227 30.58 16.89 -17.74
CA THR A 227 31.41 16.11 -16.81
C THR A 227 31.54 14.66 -17.26
N LEU A 228 30.44 14.09 -17.73
CA LEU A 228 30.35 12.73 -18.23
C LEU A 228 30.82 12.67 -19.69
N PRO A 229 31.54 11.60 -20.08
CA PRO A 229 31.92 11.41 -21.46
C PRO A 229 30.67 11.06 -22.30
N SER A 230 30.38 11.87 -23.32
CA SER A 230 29.31 11.58 -24.28
C SER A 230 29.61 10.29 -25.04
N ALA A 231 28.62 9.40 -25.15
CA ALA A 231 28.77 8.22 -25.99
C ALA A 231 28.68 8.62 -27.48
N PRO A 232 29.46 7.99 -28.39
CA PRO A 232 29.37 8.26 -29.83
C PRO A 232 27.96 8.09 -30.42
N ASP A 233 27.17 7.20 -29.83
CA ASP A 233 25.78 6.90 -30.22
C ASP A 233 24.74 7.59 -29.31
N ASP A 234 25.14 8.55 -28.47
CA ASP A 234 24.19 9.26 -27.61
C ASP A 234 23.25 10.11 -28.50
N PRO A 235 21.93 9.83 -28.51
CA PRO A 235 20.99 10.61 -29.30
C PRO A 235 20.80 12.04 -28.77
N GLY A 236 21.36 12.36 -27.61
CA GLY A 236 21.28 13.67 -26.96
C GLY A 236 20.33 13.67 -25.75
N PRO A 237 20.18 14.82 -25.07
CA PRO A 237 19.55 14.90 -23.75
C PRO A 237 18.06 14.50 -23.71
N GLY A 238 17.37 14.43 -24.86
CA GLY A 238 15.98 13.99 -24.97
C GLY A 238 14.94 14.90 -24.31
N HIS A 239 15.36 15.74 -23.36
CA HIS A 239 14.54 16.66 -22.57
C HIS A 239 15.21 18.03 -22.48
N TRP A 240 14.42 19.10 -22.51
CA TRP A 240 14.87 20.49 -22.42
C TRP A 240 13.88 21.33 -21.63
N LEU A 241 14.37 22.14 -20.71
CA LEU A 241 13.61 23.25 -20.16
C LEU A 241 13.61 24.39 -21.17
N ALA A 242 12.45 24.97 -21.45
CA ALA A 242 12.27 26.04 -22.40
C ALA A 242 11.68 27.27 -21.70
N SER A 243 12.32 28.43 -21.92
CA SER A 243 11.68 29.72 -21.73
C SER A 243 11.19 30.21 -23.09
N VAL A 244 9.89 30.49 -23.16
CA VAL A 244 9.17 30.81 -24.39
C VAL A 244 8.52 32.18 -24.23
N PRO A 245 8.86 33.17 -25.07
CA PRO A 245 8.24 34.49 -25.00
C PRO A 245 6.71 34.41 -25.11
N GLY A 246 6.01 34.85 -24.07
CA GLY A 246 4.53 34.80 -24.01
C GLY A 246 3.93 33.45 -23.61
N GLY A 247 4.76 32.48 -23.22
CA GLY A 247 4.34 31.13 -22.82
C GLY A 247 4.07 30.19 -24.01
N LEU A 248 3.80 28.92 -23.68
CA LEU A 248 3.54 27.87 -24.67
C LEU A 248 2.06 27.44 -24.62
N SER A 249 1.27 27.94 -25.57
CA SER A 249 -0.18 27.66 -25.66
C SER A 249 -0.48 26.23 -26.13
N TRP A 250 -1.71 25.75 -25.86
CA TRP A 250 -2.12 24.40 -26.29
C TRP A 250 -2.02 24.17 -27.80
N ALA A 251 -2.32 25.19 -28.62
CA ALA A 251 -2.17 25.10 -30.07
C ALA A 251 -0.71 24.92 -30.50
N GLN A 252 0.23 25.58 -29.81
CA GLN A 252 1.66 25.39 -30.04
C GLN A 252 2.13 24.02 -29.58
N VAL A 253 1.64 23.52 -28.43
CA VAL A 253 1.91 22.15 -27.97
C VAL A 253 1.42 21.11 -28.99
N LEU A 254 0.24 21.28 -29.56
CA LEU A 254 -0.26 20.41 -30.62
C LEU A 254 0.60 20.45 -31.90
N ASN A 255 1.23 21.59 -32.19
CA ASN A 255 2.18 21.70 -33.30
C ASN A 255 3.49 20.95 -33.00
N LEU A 256 4.02 21.07 -31.77
CA LEU A 256 5.18 20.29 -31.30
C LEU A 256 4.94 18.78 -31.47
N ASN A 257 3.75 18.32 -31.11
CA ASN A 257 3.36 16.92 -31.22
C ASN A 257 3.41 16.38 -32.65
N GLN A 258 3.22 17.22 -33.68
CA GLN A 258 3.34 16.79 -35.08
C GLN A 258 4.77 16.41 -35.44
N SER A 259 5.74 17.03 -34.76
CA SER A 259 7.17 16.77 -34.92
C SER A 259 7.70 15.75 -33.91
N GLY A 260 6.82 15.15 -33.09
CA GLY A 260 7.18 14.10 -32.14
C GLY A 260 7.76 14.57 -30.80
N TYR A 261 7.69 15.87 -30.54
CA TYR A 261 8.01 16.46 -29.24
C TYR A 261 6.76 16.58 -28.40
N SER A 262 6.82 16.09 -27.16
CA SER A 262 5.84 16.43 -26.13
C SER A 262 6.29 17.68 -25.37
N ALA A 263 5.34 18.37 -24.76
CA ALA A 263 5.64 19.50 -23.90
C ALA A 263 4.70 19.56 -22.70
N GLU A 264 5.27 19.65 -21.51
CA GLU A 264 4.57 20.08 -20.31
C GLU A 264 4.70 21.60 -20.21
N SER A 265 3.59 22.32 -20.38
CA SER A 265 3.57 23.79 -20.39
C SER A 265 2.93 24.33 -19.12
N ARG A 266 3.56 25.34 -18.49
CA ARG A 266 2.99 26.05 -17.35
C ARG A 266 1.63 26.66 -17.69
N GLN A 267 1.53 27.32 -18.85
CA GLN A 267 0.31 27.97 -19.31
C GLN A 267 -0.85 26.97 -19.50
N VAL A 268 -0.54 25.81 -20.09
CA VAL A 268 -1.54 24.75 -20.33
C VAL A 268 -1.92 24.04 -19.03
N GLY A 269 -0.95 23.81 -18.13
CA GLY A 269 -1.21 23.18 -16.84
C GLY A 269 -2.08 24.04 -15.93
N GLU A 270 -1.87 25.35 -15.91
CA GLU A 270 -2.69 26.30 -15.14
C GLU A 270 -4.09 26.48 -15.75
N ASN A 271 -4.20 26.46 -17.08
CA ASN A 271 -5.45 26.64 -17.82
C ASN A 271 -5.65 25.51 -18.85
N PRO A 272 -6.05 24.31 -18.41
CA PRO A 272 -6.17 23.17 -19.31
C PRO A 272 -7.30 23.35 -20.33
N PRO A 273 -7.11 22.89 -21.58
CA PRO A 273 -8.16 22.92 -22.60
C PRO A 273 -9.30 21.96 -22.23
N PRO A 274 -10.54 22.22 -22.69
CA PRO A 274 -11.64 21.27 -22.54
C PRO A 274 -11.32 19.91 -23.17
N ASP A 275 -11.79 18.82 -22.58
CA ASP A 275 -11.55 17.44 -23.06
C ASP A 275 -11.91 17.23 -24.54
N SER A 276 -12.88 17.99 -25.07
CA SER A 276 -13.27 17.94 -26.49
C SER A 276 -12.20 18.44 -27.45
N GLN A 277 -11.25 19.25 -26.97
CA GLN A 277 -10.13 19.83 -27.71
C GLN A 277 -8.83 19.03 -27.55
N VAL A 278 -8.83 17.97 -26.74
CA VAL A 278 -7.69 17.07 -26.56
C VAL A 278 -7.83 15.88 -27.51
N PRO A 279 -7.02 15.79 -28.59
CA PRO A 279 -7.18 14.73 -29.60
C PRO A 279 -7.18 13.32 -29.00
N LEU A 280 -6.29 13.08 -28.03
CA LEU A 280 -6.20 11.79 -27.34
C LEU A 280 -7.53 11.39 -26.67
N LEU A 281 -8.17 12.29 -25.93
CA LEU A 281 -9.44 12.03 -25.23
C LEU A 281 -10.62 11.97 -26.21
N ARG A 282 -10.58 12.75 -27.29
CA ARG A 282 -11.61 12.76 -28.33
C ARG A 282 -11.62 11.47 -29.15
N ASP A 283 -10.43 10.99 -29.53
CA ASP A 283 -10.26 9.83 -30.41
C ASP A 283 -10.38 8.53 -29.60
N HIS A 284 -9.96 8.54 -28.31
CA HIS A 284 -10.03 7.41 -27.39
C HIS A 284 -11.10 7.59 -26.30
N ARG A 285 -12.31 8.01 -26.68
CA ARG A 285 -13.46 8.20 -25.75
C ARG A 285 -13.79 6.97 -24.88
N GLY A 286 -13.34 5.77 -25.27
CA GLY A 286 -13.43 4.54 -24.46
C GLY A 286 -12.39 4.41 -23.34
N ALA A 287 -11.21 5.03 -23.47
CA ALA A 287 -10.15 5.02 -22.44
C ALA A 287 -10.45 6.02 -21.31
N ALA A 288 -11.02 7.18 -21.65
CA ALA A 288 -11.49 8.16 -20.68
C ALA A 288 -12.66 7.63 -19.81
N ALA A 289 -13.51 6.75 -20.35
CA ALA A 289 -14.54 6.05 -19.59
C ALA A 289 -13.97 5.11 -18.50
N GLY A 290 -12.69 4.71 -18.61
CA GLY A 290 -11.99 4.00 -17.53
C GLY A 290 -11.66 4.91 -16.35
N SER A 291 -11.25 6.16 -16.60
CA SER A 291 -10.91 7.14 -15.56
C SER A 291 -12.14 7.63 -14.78
N SER A 292 -13.29 7.83 -15.44
CA SER A 292 -14.54 8.18 -14.76
C SER A 292 -15.06 7.02 -13.91
N ARG A 293 -14.99 5.77 -14.38
CA ARG A 293 -15.36 4.58 -13.59
C ARG A 293 -14.44 4.37 -12.38
N LEU A 294 -13.14 4.62 -12.51
CA LEU A 294 -12.21 4.57 -11.38
C LEU A 294 -12.52 5.67 -10.36
N THR A 295 -12.84 6.88 -10.81
CA THR A 295 -13.22 8.00 -9.94
C THR A 295 -14.55 7.72 -9.23
N GLU A 296 -15.57 7.26 -9.95
CA GLU A 296 -16.85 6.83 -9.38
C GLU A 296 -16.68 5.68 -8.39
N ALA A 297 -15.82 4.69 -8.69
CA ALA A 297 -15.50 3.61 -7.78
C ALA A 297 -14.78 4.12 -6.53
N LEU A 298 -13.84 5.05 -6.66
CA LEU A 298 -13.12 5.64 -5.52
C LEU A 298 -14.06 6.46 -4.62
N VAL A 299 -14.95 7.23 -5.23
CA VAL A 299 -16.00 7.99 -4.52
C VAL A 299 -16.98 7.05 -3.83
N ALA A 300 -17.40 5.97 -4.46
CA ALA A 300 -18.29 4.98 -3.85
C ALA A 300 -17.61 4.23 -2.69
N VAL A 301 -16.34 3.83 -2.86
CA VAL A 301 -15.55 3.17 -1.81
C VAL A 301 -15.38 4.09 -0.61
N SER A 302 -15.00 5.35 -0.84
CA SER A 302 -14.86 6.34 0.25
C SER A 302 -16.18 6.66 0.91
N ALA A 303 -17.27 6.82 0.16
CA ALA A 303 -18.60 7.06 0.71
C ALA A 303 -19.06 5.91 1.62
N VAL A 304 -18.85 4.65 1.21
CA VAL A 304 -19.17 3.51 2.06
C VAL A 304 -18.26 3.45 3.28
N GLY A 305 -16.95 3.66 3.12
CA GLY A 305 -16.02 3.73 4.25
C GLY A 305 -16.43 4.78 5.29
N ILE A 306 -16.88 5.97 4.84
CA ILE A 306 -17.41 7.02 5.71
C ILE A 306 -18.68 6.54 6.44
N VAL A 307 -19.64 5.96 5.72
CA VAL A 307 -20.88 5.44 6.33
C VAL A 307 -20.57 4.37 7.39
N MET A 308 -19.59 3.51 7.13
CA MET A 308 -19.17 2.46 8.06
C MET A 308 -18.51 3.06 9.31
N ALA A 309 -17.56 3.97 9.14
CA ALA A 309 -16.94 4.67 10.26
C ALA A 309 -17.99 5.42 11.12
N LEU A 310 -18.99 6.05 10.48
CA LEU A 310 -20.08 6.69 11.21
C LEU A 310 -20.93 5.70 12.00
N LEU A 311 -21.23 4.54 11.41
CA LEU A 311 -21.97 3.48 12.08
C LEU A 311 -21.26 3.05 13.37
N GLU A 312 -19.94 2.84 13.32
CA GLU A 312 -19.13 2.48 14.49
C GLU A 312 -19.21 3.53 15.59
N VAL A 313 -19.01 4.80 15.24
CA VAL A 313 -19.07 5.94 16.18
C VAL A 313 -20.45 6.02 16.84
N VAL A 314 -21.53 5.85 16.07
CA VAL A 314 -22.90 5.86 16.58
C VAL A 314 -23.15 4.68 17.52
N LEU A 315 -22.67 3.48 17.18
CA LEU A 315 -22.81 2.28 18.02
C LEU A 315 -22.04 2.40 19.35
N LEU A 316 -20.90 3.10 19.34
CA LEU A 316 -20.10 3.38 20.54
C LEU A 316 -20.72 4.49 21.40
N ALA A 317 -21.20 5.57 20.78
CA ALA A 317 -21.79 6.70 21.48
C ALA A 317 -23.19 6.37 22.05
N GLY A 318 -23.98 5.56 21.33
CA GLY A 318 -25.35 5.20 21.69
C GLY A 318 -25.54 4.71 23.14
N PRO A 319 -24.74 3.74 23.63
CA PRO A 319 -24.73 3.32 25.03
C PRO A 319 -24.46 4.44 26.03
N ALA A 320 -23.53 5.36 25.72
CA ALA A 320 -23.18 6.46 26.61
C ALA A 320 -24.34 7.46 26.75
N PHE A 321 -25.05 7.75 25.66
CA PHE A 321 -26.29 8.53 25.68
C PHE A 321 -27.42 7.79 26.39
N ALA A 322 -27.59 6.48 26.14
CA ALA A 322 -28.63 5.66 26.77
C ALA A 322 -28.45 5.55 28.30
N VAL A 323 -27.22 5.33 28.80
CA VAL A 323 -26.93 5.33 30.24
C VAL A 323 -27.23 6.71 30.84
N GLY A 324 -26.95 7.76 30.08
CA GLY A 324 -27.29 9.11 30.47
C GLY A 324 -28.75 9.42 30.64
N ALA A 325 -29.53 9.04 29.64
CA ALA A 325 -30.97 9.14 29.68
C ALA A 325 -31.53 8.32 30.87
N ARG A 326 -30.93 7.16 31.17
CA ARG A 326 -31.30 6.32 32.33
C ARG A 326 -31.03 6.98 33.67
N LYS A 327 -29.86 7.60 33.86
CA LYS A 327 -29.50 8.29 35.11
C LYS A 327 -30.41 9.49 35.40
N ARG A 328 -30.95 10.13 34.36
CA ARG A 328 -31.83 11.31 34.43
C ARG A 328 -33.31 11.00 34.27
N ARG A 329 -33.71 9.72 34.40
CA ARG A 329 -35.12 9.32 34.31
C ARG A 329 -36.02 10.07 35.29
N ARG A 330 -35.53 10.31 36.50
CA ARG A 330 -36.27 11.05 37.53
C ARG A 330 -36.46 12.52 37.15
N ASP A 331 -35.46 13.15 36.56
CA ASP A 331 -35.56 14.55 36.08
C ASP A 331 -36.57 14.68 34.92
N PHE A 332 -36.56 13.72 33.98
CA PHE A 332 -37.59 13.65 32.93
C PHE A 332 -39.00 13.40 33.49
N GLY A 333 -39.10 12.58 34.54
CA GLY A 333 -40.35 12.36 35.27
C GLY A 333 -40.88 13.62 35.96
N LEU A 334 -40.01 14.38 36.61
CA LEU A 334 -40.35 15.66 37.24
C LEU A 334 -40.76 16.71 36.20
N MET A 335 -40.06 16.78 35.06
CA MET A 335 -40.48 17.62 33.94
C MET A 335 -41.87 17.23 33.42
N GLY A 336 -42.14 15.94 33.26
CA GLY A 336 -43.46 15.44 32.85
C GLY A 336 -44.55 15.76 33.87
N ALA A 337 -44.27 15.63 35.17
CA ALA A 337 -45.19 16.00 36.25
C ALA A 337 -45.50 17.51 36.30
N ALA A 338 -44.54 18.35 35.89
CA ALA A 338 -44.72 19.79 35.72
C ALA A 338 -45.42 20.19 34.41
N GLY A 339 -45.91 19.22 33.61
CA GLY A 339 -46.67 19.47 32.38
C GLY A 339 -45.84 19.45 31.09
N ALA A 340 -44.58 19.01 31.11
CA ALA A 340 -43.81 18.86 29.87
C ALA A 340 -44.35 17.73 28.99
N ASP A 341 -44.57 18.02 27.70
CA ASP A 341 -45.02 17.02 26.73
C ASP A 341 -43.88 16.08 26.29
N GLN A 342 -44.23 14.99 25.60
CA GLN A 342 -43.25 14.02 25.10
C GLN A 342 -42.27 14.64 24.09
N ARG A 343 -42.68 15.70 23.37
CA ARG A 343 -41.82 16.39 22.39
C ARG A 343 -40.75 17.23 23.09
N MET A 344 -41.08 17.89 24.20
CA MET A 344 -40.15 18.65 25.03
C MET A 344 -39.08 17.71 25.61
N VAL A 345 -39.46 16.56 26.16
CA VAL A 345 -38.51 15.57 26.70
C VAL A 345 -37.59 15.04 25.58
N ARG A 346 -38.13 14.72 24.40
CA ARG A 346 -37.34 14.31 23.23
C ARG A 346 -36.38 15.41 22.78
N ALA A 347 -36.84 16.66 22.73
CA ALA A 347 -36.04 17.81 22.33
C ALA A 347 -34.87 18.05 23.30
N VAL A 348 -35.07 17.86 24.61
CA VAL A 348 -33.98 17.96 25.60
C VAL A 348 -32.91 16.88 25.37
N VAL A 349 -33.31 15.63 25.12
CA VAL A 349 -32.34 14.55 24.85
C VAL A 349 -31.62 14.74 23.52
N LEU A 350 -32.31 15.19 22.47
CA LEU A 350 -31.68 15.53 21.19
C LEU A 350 -30.74 16.75 21.33
N ALA A 351 -31.11 17.73 22.15
CA ALA A 351 -30.27 18.89 22.44
C ALA A 351 -28.98 18.51 23.18
N ASP A 352 -28.98 17.48 24.03
CA ASP A 352 -27.74 16.92 24.59
C ASP A 352 -26.83 16.36 23.49
N GLY A 353 -27.39 15.63 22.53
CA GLY A 353 -26.67 15.13 21.36
C GLY A 353 -26.10 16.26 20.51
N LEU A 354 -26.89 17.31 20.28
CA LEU A 354 -26.47 18.51 19.54
C LEU A 354 -25.31 19.24 20.23
N VAL A 355 -25.41 19.50 21.54
CA VAL A 355 -24.39 20.25 22.29
C VAL A 355 -23.09 19.44 22.38
N LEU A 356 -23.18 18.15 22.73
CA LEU A 356 -22.00 17.29 22.85
C LEU A 356 -21.37 16.99 21.48
N GLY A 357 -22.19 16.84 20.44
CA GLY A 357 -21.73 16.69 19.06
C GLY A 357 -21.06 17.95 18.51
N ALA A 358 -21.57 19.14 18.82
CA ALA A 358 -20.95 20.41 18.42
C ALA A 358 -19.61 20.63 19.13
N VAL A 359 -19.54 20.36 20.44
CA VAL A 359 -18.28 20.46 21.20
C VAL A 359 -17.28 19.40 20.73
N GLY A 360 -17.73 18.15 20.55
CA GLY A 360 -16.90 17.06 20.06
C GLY A 360 -16.38 17.32 18.64
N GLY A 361 -17.23 17.78 17.73
CA GLY A 361 -16.86 18.13 16.36
C GLY A 361 -15.86 19.27 16.30
N LEU A 362 -16.05 20.34 17.06
CA LEU A 362 -15.12 21.47 17.11
C LEU A 362 -13.77 21.07 17.71
N LEU A 363 -13.77 20.43 18.88
CA LEU A 363 -12.53 19.99 19.52
C LEU A 363 -11.81 18.93 18.69
N GLY A 364 -12.56 18.04 18.04
CA GLY A 364 -12.04 17.05 17.12
C GLY A 364 -11.35 17.71 15.93
N ALA A 365 -12.01 18.65 15.25
CA ALA A 365 -11.41 19.34 14.09
C ALA A 365 -10.12 20.09 14.47
N LEU A 366 -10.12 20.83 15.59
CA LEU A 366 -8.93 21.53 16.09
C LEU A 366 -7.79 20.58 16.45
N ALA A 367 -8.11 19.50 17.18
CA ALA A 367 -7.13 18.48 17.53
C ALA A 367 -6.60 17.75 16.28
N GLY A 368 -7.44 17.53 15.28
CA GLY A 368 -7.06 16.90 14.02
C GLY A 368 -6.07 17.74 13.22
N VAL A 369 -6.28 19.05 13.10
CA VAL A 369 -5.31 19.95 12.46
C VAL A 369 -3.96 19.92 13.19
N LEU A 370 -4.00 19.94 14.52
CA LEU A 370 -2.78 19.84 15.33
C LEU A 370 -2.06 18.49 15.12
N LEU A 371 -2.80 17.38 15.13
CA LEU A 371 -2.27 16.05 14.87
C LEU A 371 -1.70 15.93 13.45
N GLY A 372 -2.38 16.48 12.44
CA GLY A 372 -1.87 16.53 11.07
C GLY A 372 -0.55 17.29 10.97
N ARG A 373 -0.42 18.42 11.68
CA ARG A 373 0.84 19.18 11.73
C ARG A 373 1.97 18.42 12.43
N LEU A 374 1.67 17.68 13.49
CA LEU A 374 2.64 16.87 14.24
C LEU A 374 3.04 15.59 13.48
N ALA A 375 2.14 15.03 12.68
CA ALA A 375 2.38 13.84 11.86
C ALA A 375 3.08 14.15 10.53
N LEU A 376 3.22 15.44 10.15
CA LEU A 376 3.84 15.85 8.89
C LEU A 376 5.26 15.30 8.69
N PRO A 377 6.18 15.32 9.69
CA PRO A 377 7.53 14.76 9.51
C PRO A 377 7.50 13.27 9.18
N GLU A 378 6.59 12.51 9.81
CA GLU A 378 6.43 11.09 9.54
C GLU A 378 5.85 10.85 8.14
N ALA A 379 4.91 11.69 7.70
CA ALA A 379 4.39 11.63 6.34
C ALA A 379 5.47 11.92 5.28
N VAL A 380 6.39 12.85 5.57
CA VAL A 380 7.56 13.11 4.71
C VAL A 380 8.51 11.92 4.70
N ASN A 381 8.79 11.32 5.86
CA ASN A 381 9.62 10.10 5.93
C ASN A 381 9.01 8.91 5.19
N LEU A 382 7.68 8.81 5.14
CA LEU A 382 6.98 7.73 4.44
C LEU A 382 6.88 7.94 2.93
N THR A 383 6.84 9.19 2.49
CA THR A 383 6.69 9.54 1.07
C THR A 383 8.01 9.86 0.39
N HIS A 384 9.03 10.23 1.17
CA HIS A 384 10.30 10.77 0.71
C HIS A 384 10.15 11.96 -0.24
N ARG A 385 9.12 12.79 -0.03
CA ARG A 385 8.87 14.01 -0.82
C ARG A 385 8.73 15.22 0.07
N GLU A 386 9.24 16.35 -0.38
CA GLU A 386 9.01 17.61 0.32
C GLU A 386 7.53 17.99 0.20
N PRO A 387 6.84 18.26 1.32
CA PRO A 387 5.42 18.59 1.30
C PRO A 387 5.20 19.96 0.64
N GLY A 388 3.98 20.20 0.17
CA GLY A 388 3.57 21.53 -0.28
C GLY A 388 3.32 22.47 0.90
N ALA A 389 2.71 23.63 0.62
CA ALA A 389 2.29 24.53 1.69
C ALA A 389 1.34 23.84 2.68
N PHE A 390 1.48 24.14 3.97
CA PHE A 390 0.56 23.64 4.99
C PHE A 390 -0.84 24.20 4.75
N ARG A 391 -1.75 23.36 4.27
CA ARG A 391 -3.09 23.75 3.86
C ARG A 391 -4.13 23.14 4.76
N ILE A 392 -5.04 24.00 5.17
CA ILE A 392 -6.26 23.61 5.85
C ILE A 392 -7.38 23.92 4.87
N ALA A 393 -8.31 22.99 4.67
CA ALA A 393 -9.53 23.20 3.91
C ALA A 393 -10.69 23.48 4.88
N PRO A 394 -11.07 24.76 5.14
CA PRO A 394 -12.19 25.08 6.00
C PRO A 394 -13.51 24.38 5.65
N PRO A 395 -13.90 24.16 4.37
CA PRO A 395 -15.15 23.44 4.08
C PRO A 395 -15.08 21.98 4.51
N ASP A 396 -13.93 21.31 4.35
CA ASP A 396 -13.75 19.90 4.71
C ASP A 396 -13.73 19.74 6.23
N LEU A 397 -13.07 20.66 6.95
CA LEU A 397 -13.13 20.73 8.41
C LEU A 397 -14.53 21.03 8.94
N ALA A 398 -15.26 21.94 8.28
CA ALA A 398 -16.66 22.20 8.63
C ALA A 398 -17.51 20.95 8.39
N GLY A 399 -17.28 20.23 7.30
CA GLY A 399 -17.88 18.93 7.01
C GLY A 399 -17.61 17.91 8.12
N ALA A 400 -16.36 17.77 8.55
CA ALA A 400 -15.95 16.87 9.65
C ALA A 400 -16.57 17.29 10.99
N ALA A 401 -16.66 18.59 11.30
CA ALA A 401 -17.32 19.08 12.49
C ALA A 401 -18.84 18.83 12.45
N LEU A 402 -19.49 19.08 11.31
CA LEU A 402 -20.91 18.76 11.07
C LEU A 402 -21.18 17.26 11.19
N LEU A 403 -20.24 16.44 10.78
CA LEU A 403 -20.29 14.99 10.95
C LEU A 403 -20.30 14.60 12.43
N GLY A 404 -19.48 15.25 13.26
CA GLY A 404 -19.51 15.12 14.73
C GLY A 404 -20.86 15.52 15.33
N VAL A 405 -21.49 16.57 14.79
CA VAL A 405 -22.85 17.00 15.20
C VAL A 405 -23.89 15.96 14.79
N ALA A 406 -23.85 15.49 13.55
CA ALA A 406 -24.78 14.51 13.01
C ALA A 406 -24.70 13.18 13.79
N THR A 407 -23.50 12.70 14.07
CA THR A 407 -23.29 11.49 14.89
C THR A 407 -23.84 11.65 16.31
N GLY A 408 -23.61 12.80 16.95
CA GLY A 408 -24.20 13.12 18.26
C GLY A 408 -25.74 13.11 18.26
N LEU A 409 -26.36 13.68 17.23
CA LEU A 409 -27.82 13.68 17.06
C LEU A 409 -28.38 12.28 16.82
N VAL A 410 -27.77 11.52 15.91
CA VAL A 410 -28.19 10.14 15.59
C VAL A 410 -28.04 9.23 16.81
N ALA A 411 -26.93 9.34 17.55
CA ALA A 411 -26.70 8.57 18.77
C ALA A 411 -27.72 8.91 19.88
N ALA A 412 -28.18 10.16 19.95
CA ALA A 412 -29.21 10.60 20.90
C ALA A 412 -30.64 10.23 20.47
N LEU A 413 -30.88 9.89 19.20
CA LEU A 413 -32.21 9.66 18.65
C LEU A 413 -32.94 8.46 19.30
N ILE A 414 -32.27 7.31 19.38
CA ILE A 414 -32.85 6.10 20.00
C ILE A 414 -33.18 6.35 21.48
N PRO A 415 -32.25 6.85 22.33
CA PRO A 415 -32.56 7.27 23.69
C PRO A 415 -33.73 8.25 23.78
N ALA A 416 -33.77 9.28 22.92
CA ALA A 416 -34.83 10.30 22.93
C ALA A 416 -36.22 9.69 22.71
N ILE A 417 -36.36 8.83 21.70
CA ILE A 417 -37.61 8.12 21.40
C ILE A 417 -38.04 7.25 22.59
N LEU A 418 -37.09 6.52 23.19
CA LEU A 418 -37.35 5.63 24.32
C LEU A 418 -37.75 6.40 25.59
N THR A 419 -37.13 7.54 25.88
CA THR A 419 -37.51 8.38 27.03
C THR A 419 -38.84 9.08 26.81
N GLY A 420 -39.12 9.55 25.61
CA GLY A 420 -40.39 10.22 25.31
C GLY A 420 -41.61 9.30 25.39
N ARG A 421 -41.42 7.97 25.42
CA ARG A 421 -42.51 6.98 25.58
C ARG A 421 -42.67 6.46 27.00
N GLN A 422 -41.83 6.86 27.96
CA GLN A 422 -41.92 6.40 29.34
C GLN A 422 -43.04 7.10 30.10
N GLN A 423 -43.82 6.35 30.88
CA GLN A 423 -44.88 6.90 31.70
C GLN A 423 -44.29 7.67 32.90
N VAL A 424 -44.84 8.85 33.19
CA VAL A 424 -44.41 9.70 34.31
C VAL A 424 -44.41 8.92 35.63
N LEU A 425 -45.46 8.14 35.88
CA LEU A 425 -45.56 7.28 37.07
C LEU A 425 -44.43 6.25 37.15
N GLU A 426 -44.06 5.60 36.04
CA GLU A 426 -42.96 4.60 36.01
C GLU A 426 -41.60 5.24 36.29
N SER A 427 -41.38 6.46 35.80
CA SER A 427 -40.13 7.19 36.01
C SER A 427 -39.92 7.65 37.46
N LEU A 428 -41.02 7.90 38.20
CA LEU A 428 -41.00 8.31 39.61
C LEU A 428 -40.99 7.11 40.58
N THR A 429 -41.64 6.00 40.21
CA THR A 429 -41.76 4.79 41.05
C THR A 429 -40.65 3.75 40.81
N GLY A 430 -39.78 3.95 39.82
CA GLY A 430 -38.65 3.06 39.56
C GLY A 430 -39.03 1.70 38.96
N GLY A 431 -40.15 1.65 38.23
CA GLY A 431 -40.79 0.41 37.76
C GLY A 431 -39.84 -0.59 37.08
N ARG A 432 -39.63 -1.75 37.71
CA ARG A 432 -38.91 -2.91 37.18
C ARG A 432 -39.82 -3.75 36.28
N ARG A 433 -40.18 -3.26 35.08
CA ARG A 433 -40.71 -4.18 34.05
C ARG A 433 -39.54 -4.87 33.34
N GLY A 434 -39.50 -6.19 33.45
CA GLY A 434 -38.54 -7.05 32.75
C GLY A 434 -38.56 -6.74 31.26
N ALA A 435 -37.39 -6.59 30.65
CA ALA A 435 -37.25 -6.33 29.23
C ALA A 435 -38.08 -7.36 28.44
N ARG A 436 -39.12 -6.91 27.73
CA ARG A 436 -39.80 -7.76 26.73
C ARG A 436 -38.69 -8.33 25.83
N GLY A 437 -38.70 -9.65 25.65
CA GLY A 437 -37.72 -10.32 24.81
C GLY A 437 -37.65 -9.63 23.46
N ALA A 438 -36.43 -9.41 22.93
CA ALA A 438 -36.29 -8.94 21.56
C ALA A 438 -37.08 -9.89 20.66
N PRO A 439 -38.01 -9.40 19.83
CA PRO A 439 -38.79 -10.27 18.97
C PRO A 439 -37.80 -11.01 18.06
N TRP A 440 -37.90 -12.33 18.00
CA TRP A 440 -37.08 -13.18 17.13
C TRP A 440 -37.07 -12.70 15.67
N ARG A 441 -38.13 -11.97 15.27
CA ARG A 441 -38.28 -11.29 13.98
C ARG A 441 -37.14 -10.30 13.67
N LEU A 442 -36.62 -9.55 14.65
CA LEU A 442 -35.49 -8.64 14.43
C LEU A 442 -34.19 -9.42 14.17
N ALA A 443 -34.02 -10.57 14.82
CA ALA A 443 -32.87 -11.44 14.58
C ALA A 443 -32.97 -12.15 13.23
N ALA A 444 -34.17 -12.60 12.85
CA ALA A 444 -34.42 -13.19 11.53
C ALA A 444 -34.18 -12.15 10.41
N PHE A 445 -34.59 -10.91 10.62
CA PHE A 445 -34.29 -9.80 9.71
C PHE A 445 -32.79 -9.56 9.58
N GLY A 446 -32.05 -9.47 10.69
CA GLY A 446 -30.60 -9.31 10.64
C GLY A 446 -29.90 -10.45 9.90
N ALA A 447 -30.34 -11.70 10.11
CA ALA A 447 -29.78 -12.86 9.44
C ALA A 447 -30.08 -12.85 7.93
N ALA A 448 -31.28 -12.44 7.54
CA ALA A 448 -31.65 -12.27 6.13
C ALA A 448 -30.81 -11.18 5.44
N VAL A 449 -30.59 -10.04 6.11
CA VAL A 449 -29.73 -8.95 5.61
C VAL A 449 -28.28 -9.40 5.46
N LEU A 450 -27.76 -10.14 6.44
CA LEU A 450 -26.40 -10.71 6.36
C LEU A 450 -26.25 -11.66 5.15
N LEU A 451 -27.21 -12.57 4.97
CA LEU A 451 -27.22 -13.51 3.84
C LEU A 451 -27.34 -12.77 2.50
N ALA A 452 -28.17 -11.72 2.43
CA ALA A 452 -28.29 -10.89 1.23
C ALA A 452 -26.99 -10.16 0.89
N GLY A 453 -26.27 -9.61 1.89
CA GLY A 453 -24.97 -8.99 1.68
C GLY A 453 -23.90 -9.97 1.21
N ILE A 454 -23.86 -11.18 1.78
CA ILE A 454 -22.95 -12.25 1.36
C ILE A 454 -23.26 -12.67 -0.08
N ALA A 455 -24.53 -12.85 -0.42
CA ALA A 455 -24.96 -13.20 -1.76
C ALA A 455 -24.61 -12.10 -2.78
N ALA A 456 -24.85 -10.83 -2.45
CA ALA A 456 -24.50 -9.69 -3.31
C ALA A 456 -22.99 -9.62 -3.55
N THR A 457 -22.18 -9.79 -2.50
CA THR A 457 -20.72 -9.84 -2.59
C THR A 457 -20.26 -11.01 -3.44
N GLY A 458 -20.84 -12.21 -3.26
CA GLY A 458 -20.55 -13.39 -4.07
C GLY A 458 -20.88 -13.16 -5.55
N CYS A 459 -22.07 -12.63 -5.85
CA CYS A 459 -22.46 -12.30 -7.23
C CYS A 459 -21.52 -11.26 -7.86
N ALA A 460 -21.10 -10.24 -7.12
CA ALA A 460 -20.16 -9.23 -7.61
C ALA A 460 -18.78 -9.84 -7.95
N VAL A 461 -18.32 -10.84 -7.20
CA VAL A 461 -17.05 -11.54 -7.44
C VAL A 461 -17.13 -12.47 -8.67
N TYR A 462 -18.29 -13.08 -8.95
CA TYR A 462 -18.45 -14.03 -10.06
C TYR A 462 -18.65 -13.37 -11.43
N GLN A 463 -18.96 -12.08 -11.49
CA GLN A 463 -19.18 -11.39 -12.76
C GLN A 463 -17.84 -10.97 -13.40
N PRO A 464 -17.62 -11.24 -14.70
CA PRO A 464 -16.42 -10.78 -15.40
C PRO A 464 -16.45 -9.25 -15.55
N GLY A 465 -15.61 -8.55 -14.79
CA GLY A 465 -15.49 -7.09 -14.83
C GLY A 465 -15.08 -6.49 -13.48
N ILE A 466 -14.69 -5.21 -13.47
CA ILE A 466 -14.37 -4.46 -12.25
C ILE A 466 -15.67 -3.90 -11.65
N HIS A 467 -16.31 -4.67 -10.77
CA HIS A 467 -17.57 -4.32 -10.11
C HIS A 467 -17.34 -3.91 -8.65
N THR A 468 -16.57 -2.84 -8.43
CA THR A 468 -16.17 -2.37 -7.08
C THR A 468 -17.36 -1.88 -6.25
N VAL A 469 -18.31 -1.18 -6.86
CA VAL A 469 -19.48 -0.62 -6.16
C VAL A 469 -20.37 -1.70 -5.53
N PRO A 470 -20.86 -2.72 -6.27
CA PRO A 470 -21.70 -3.76 -5.67
C PRO A 470 -20.93 -4.63 -4.66
N LEU A 471 -19.62 -4.82 -4.84
CA LEU A 471 -18.76 -5.50 -3.87
C LEU A 471 -18.77 -4.76 -2.52
N VAL A 472 -18.46 -3.46 -2.54
CA VAL A 472 -18.39 -2.63 -1.34
C VAL A 472 -19.76 -2.44 -0.70
N ALA A 473 -20.81 -2.27 -1.50
CA ALA A 473 -22.18 -2.23 -1.02
C ALA A 473 -22.59 -3.56 -0.34
N GLY A 474 -22.21 -4.70 -0.93
CA GLY A 474 -22.44 -6.02 -0.35
C GLY A 474 -21.79 -6.18 1.03
N ILE A 475 -20.54 -5.73 1.18
CA ILE A 475 -19.81 -5.71 2.46
C ILE A 475 -20.54 -4.86 3.51
N ALA A 476 -20.93 -3.64 3.16
CA ALA A 476 -21.67 -2.76 4.08
C ALA A 476 -23.01 -3.36 4.53
N VAL A 477 -23.74 -4.00 3.60
CA VAL A 477 -25.00 -4.69 3.91
C VAL A 477 -24.74 -5.89 4.83
N SER A 478 -23.70 -6.68 4.59
CA SER A 478 -23.31 -7.78 5.47
C SER A 478 -23.03 -7.29 6.89
N GLU A 479 -22.30 -6.19 7.03
CA GLU A 479 -21.95 -5.64 8.35
C GLU A 479 -23.17 -5.11 9.10
N LEU A 480 -24.08 -4.40 8.43
CA LEU A 480 -25.38 -4.02 8.98
C LEU A 480 -26.18 -5.25 9.44
N GLY A 481 -26.10 -6.36 8.68
CA GLY A 481 -26.67 -7.66 9.06
C GLY A 481 -26.07 -8.21 10.35
N VAL A 482 -24.75 -8.16 10.53
CA VAL A 482 -24.06 -8.58 11.77
C VAL A 482 -24.47 -7.72 12.96
N VAL A 483 -24.50 -6.39 12.79
CA VAL A 483 -24.94 -5.44 13.82
C VAL A 483 -26.38 -5.75 14.25
N ALA A 484 -27.28 -5.95 13.30
CA ALA A 484 -28.67 -6.32 13.57
C ALA A 484 -28.80 -7.70 14.26
N CYS A 485 -27.90 -8.66 13.95
CA CYS A 485 -27.84 -9.97 14.60
C CYS A 485 -27.23 -9.96 16.00
N THR A 486 -26.56 -8.88 16.41
CA THR A 486 -25.79 -8.86 17.66
C THR A 486 -26.61 -9.20 18.92
N PRO A 487 -27.86 -8.74 19.11
CA PRO A 487 -28.69 -9.14 20.25
C PRO A 487 -28.93 -10.66 20.33
N LEU A 488 -28.97 -11.35 19.19
CA LEU A 488 -29.07 -12.81 19.11
C LEU A 488 -27.74 -13.46 19.50
N LEU A 489 -26.61 -12.96 18.97
CA LEU A 489 -25.28 -13.47 19.30
C LEU A 489 -25.00 -13.39 20.81
N VAL A 490 -25.35 -12.26 21.45
CA VAL A 490 -25.23 -12.10 22.90
C VAL A 490 -26.18 -13.06 23.66
N ALA A 491 -27.39 -13.30 23.14
CA ALA A 491 -28.31 -14.27 23.74
C ALA A 491 -27.80 -15.71 23.61
N LEU A 492 -27.22 -16.06 22.46
CA LEU A 492 -26.64 -17.37 22.17
C LEU A 492 -25.42 -17.62 23.06
N ALA A 493 -24.52 -16.64 23.19
CA ALA A 493 -23.37 -16.70 24.09
C ALA A 493 -23.79 -16.93 25.55
N GLY A 494 -24.88 -16.30 26.00
CA GLY A 494 -25.47 -16.56 27.32
C GLY A 494 -26.01 -18.00 27.49
N LYS A 495 -26.45 -18.64 26.40
CA LYS A 495 -26.91 -20.04 26.39
C LYS A 495 -25.73 -21.03 26.33
N LEU A 496 -24.72 -20.73 25.52
CA LEU A 496 -23.49 -21.54 25.35
C LEU A 496 -22.57 -21.48 26.58
N GLY A 497 -22.57 -20.35 27.31
CA GLY A 497 -21.78 -20.16 28.52
C GLY A 497 -22.15 -21.05 29.71
N ARG A 498 -23.07 -22.00 29.55
CA ARG A 498 -23.38 -23.04 30.53
C ARG A 498 -22.19 -23.97 30.81
N ALA A 499 -21.28 -24.13 29.83
CA ALA A 499 -20.08 -24.95 29.95
C ALA A 499 -18.90 -24.25 30.66
N LEU A 500 -18.99 -22.93 30.89
CA LEU A 500 -17.92 -22.15 31.52
C LEU A 500 -17.97 -22.23 33.07
N PRO A 501 -16.83 -22.00 33.76
CA PRO A 501 -16.80 -21.86 35.21
C PRO A 501 -17.72 -20.74 35.73
N LEU A 502 -18.01 -20.79 37.02
CA LEU A 502 -19.10 -20.04 37.65
C LEU A 502 -19.04 -18.52 37.38
N THR A 503 -17.84 -17.94 37.36
CA THR A 503 -17.59 -16.52 37.05
C THR A 503 -17.96 -16.17 35.61
N GLY A 504 -17.46 -16.92 34.61
CA GLY A 504 -17.76 -16.71 33.19
C GLY A 504 -19.24 -16.92 32.86
N ARG A 505 -19.85 -17.93 33.48
CA ARG A 505 -21.30 -18.21 33.32
C ARG A 505 -22.16 -17.06 33.84
N MET A 506 -21.82 -16.47 34.99
CA MET A 506 -22.56 -15.33 35.54
C MET A 506 -22.38 -14.07 34.67
N ALA A 507 -21.16 -13.79 34.19
CA ALA A 507 -20.88 -12.65 33.33
C ALA A 507 -21.66 -12.69 32.01
N LEU A 508 -21.65 -13.82 31.29
CA LEU A 508 -22.38 -13.98 30.03
C LEU A 508 -23.90 -13.93 30.22
N ARG A 509 -24.40 -14.47 31.34
CA ARG A 509 -25.84 -14.46 31.64
C ARG A 509 -26.33 -13.07 32.06
N ASP A 510 -25.51 -12.27 32.74
CA ASP A 510 -25.81 -10.86 33.00
C ASP A 510 -25.83 -10.05 31.70
N GLY A 511 -24.84 -10.26 30.83
CA GLY A 511 -24.80 -9.61 29.52
C GLY A 511 -26.01 -9.94 28.64
N ALA A 512 -26.45 -11.20 28.65
CA ALA A 512 -27.64 -11.66 27.93
C ALA A 512 -28.96 -11.16 28.56
N ARG A 513 -29.00 -10.84 29.85
CA ARG A 513 -30.17 -10.19 30.47
C ARG A 513 -30.23 -8.70 30.14
N ASN A 514 -29.07 -8.05 30.08
CA ASN A 514 -28.92 -6.62 29.84
C ASN A 514 -28.58 -6.27 28.37
N ARG A 515 -29.25 -6.92 27.41
CA ARG A 515 -28.97 -6.79 25.95
C ARG A 515 -28.98 -5.35 25.45
N GLY A 516 -29.86 -4.51 26.00
CA GLY A 516 -29.93 -3.08 25.64
C GLY A 516 -28.76 -2.23 26.16
N ARG A 517 -27.77 -2.84 26.83
CA ARG A 517 -26.47 -2.22 27.16
C ARG A 517 -25.32 -2.93 26.44
N THR A 518 -25.37 -4.27 26.39
CA THR A 518 -24.27 -5.08 25.86
C THR A 518 -24.28 -5.21 24.34
N ALA A 519 -25.44 -5.28 23.69
CA ALA A 519 -25.51 -5.52 22.26
C ALA A 519 -24.87 -4.41 21.41
N PRO A 520 -25.10 -3.09 21.65
CA PRO A 520 -24.46 -2.07 20.83
C PRO A 520 -22.94 -2.01 21.03
N ALA A 521 -22.45 -2.25 22.25
CA ALA A 521 -21.01 -2.30 22.52
C ALA A 521 -20.35 -3.48 21.81
N VAL A 522 -20.96 -4.67 21.85
CA VAL A 522 -20.48 -5.84 21.10
C VAL A 522 -20.56 -5.61 19.60
N ALA A 523 -21.62 -4.96 19.11
CA ALA A 523 -21.79 -4.66 17.69
C ALA A 523 -20.69 -3.72 17.18
N ALA A 524 -20.35 -2.68 17.94
CA ALA A 524 -19.24 -1.79 17.62
C ALA A 524 -17.89 -2.52 17.55
N ILE A 525 -17.62 -3.42 18.50
CA ILE A 525 -16.39 -4.23 18.49
C ILE A 525 -16.37 -5.16 17.28
N LEU A 526 -17.49 -5.81 16.94
CA LEU A 526 -17.58 -6.69 15.78
C LEU A 526 -17.39 -5.93 14.46
N ALA A 527 -17.98 -4.74 14.34
CA ALA A 527 -17.81 -3.83 13.21
C ALA A 527 -16.33 -3.45 13.03
N ALA A 528 -15.69 -2.93 14.09
CA ALA A 528 -14.28 -2.55 14.05
C ALA A 528 -13.34 -3.72 13.73
N VAL A 529 -13.61 -4.92 14.27
CA VAL A 529 -12.85 -6.14 13.94
C VAL A 529 -13.10 -6.55 12.49
N ALA A 530 -14.33 -6.48 11.99
CA ALA A 530 -14.64 -6.79 10.60
C ALA A 530 -13.94 -5.82 9.63
N GLY A 531 -14.01 -4.51 9.89
CA GLY A 531 -13.32 -3.50 9.09
C GLY A 531 -11.79 -3.67 9.09
N SER A 532 -11.17 -3.82 10.27
CA SER A 532 -9.72 -4.02 10.38
C SER A 532 -9.26 -5.33 9.74
N THR A 533 -9.99 -6.43 9.90
CA THR A 533 -9.68 -7.70 9.24
C THR A 533 -9.88 -7.63 7.74
N ALA A 534 -10.88 -6.88 7.24
CA ALA A 534 -11.05 -6.65 5.80
C ALA A 534 -9.85 -5.91 5.21
N VAL A 535 -9.42 -4.81 5.83
CA VAL A 535 -8.24 -4.05 5.39
C VAL A 535 -6.97 -4.90 5.45
N ALA A 536 -6.74 -5.61 6.55
CA ALA A 536 -5.59 -6.51 6.68
C ALA A 536 -5.61 -7.63 5.64
N THR A 537 -6.79 -8.16 5.33
CA THR A 537 -6.95 -9.19 4.29
C THR A 537 -6.66 -8.63 2.92
N LEU A 538 -7.07 -7.40 2.59
CA LEU A 538 -6.74 -6.76 1.31
C LEU A 538 -5.22 -6.61 1.16
N LEU A 539 -4.55 -6.04 2.16
CA LEU A 539 -3.09 -5.86 2.16
C LEU A 539 -2.34 -7.21 2.09
N ALA A 540 -2.79 -8.21 2.86
CA ALA A 540 -2.21 -9.55 2.83
C ALA A 540 -2.50 -10.29 1.51
N THR A 541 -3.66 -10.03 0.90
CA THR A 541 -4.05 -10.62 -0.38
C THR A 541 -3.19 -10.09 -1.50
N ASP A 542 -2.85 -8.81 -1.53
CA ASP A 542 -1.93 -8.30 -2.55
C ASP A 542 -0.53 -8.89 -2.39
N ALA A 543 -0.04 -9.02 -1.15
CA ALA A 543 1.21 -9.72 -0.89
C ALA A 543 1.17 -11.21 -1.27
N ALA A 544 0.03 -11.87 -1.09
CA ALA A 544 -0.17 -13.28 -1.45
C ALA A 544 -0.39 -13.48 -2.95
N ARG A 545 -1.16 -12.60 -3.62
CA ARG A 545 -1.35 -12.56 -5.07
C ARG A 545 -0.03 -12.29 -5.76
N GLY A 546 0.74 -11.32 -5.28
CA GLY A 546 2.10 -11.07 -5.76
C GLY A 546 2.96 -12.32 -5.68
N ARG A 547 2.92 -13.05 -4.55
CA ARG A 547 3.63 -14.34 -4.39
C ARG A 547 3.08 -15.48 -5.25
N ALA A 548 1.78 -15.55 -5.48
CA ALA A 548 1.14 -16.62 -6.27
C ALA A 548 1.28 -16.40 -7.78
N GLN A 549 1.24 -15.14 -8.22
CA GLN A 549 1.51 -14.70 -9.58
C GLN A 549 3.01 -14.49 -9.82
N TYR A 550 3.84 -14.62 -8.78
CA TYR A 550 5.29 -14.61 -8.91
C TYR A 550 5.71 -15.86 -9.69
N HIS A 551 5.90 -15.69 -10.98
CA HIS A 551 6.62 -16.64 -11.79
C HIS A 551 8.10 -16.27 -11.71
N SER A 552 8.88 -17.09 -11.00
CA SER A 552 10.33 -16.95 -10.99
C SER A 552 10.84 -17.09 -12.42
N THR A 553 11.35 -16.00 -12.99
CA THR A 553 12.00 -16.02 -14.31
C THR A 553 13.30 -16.82 -14.30
N LEU A 554 13.82 -17.13 -13.10
CA LEU A 554 15.04 -17.92 -12.85
C LEU A 554 14.69 -19.24 -12.18
N ARG A 555 15.30 -20.34 -12.61
CA ARG A 555 15.09 -21.64 -11.95
C ARG A 555 15.89 -21.70 -10.63
N PRO A 556 15.45 -22.47 -9.62
CA PRO A 556 16.18 -22.62 -8.36
C PRO A 556 17.63 -23.09 -8.58
N GLY A 557 18.59 -22.40 -7.96
CA GLY A 557 20.02 -22.65 -8.17
C GLY A 557 20.62 -21.98 -9.41
N GLN A 558 19.79 -21.24 -10.16
CA GLN A 558 20.25 -20.30 -11.15
C GLN A 558 20.39 -18.91 -10.53
N VAL A 559 21.44 -18.22 -10.92
CA VAL A 559 21.67 -16.80 -10.65
C VAL A 559 21.74 -16.14 -12.02
N ALA A 560 20.85 -15.17 -12.29
CA ALA A 560 21.05 -14.31 -13.44
C ALA A 560 21.95 -13.14 -13.05
N LEU A 561 22.99 -12.95 -13.85
CA LEU A 561 23.74 -11.71 -13.87
C LEU A 561 23.24 -10.90 -15.06
N MET A 562 22.70 -9.71 -14.79
CA MET A 562 22.28 -8.77 -15.83
C MET A 562 23.50 -7.98 -16.29
N PHE A 563 23.83 -8.07 -17.58
CA PHE A 563 24.88 -7.27 -18.21
C PHE A 563 24.26 -6.25 -19.17
N GLY A 564 24.76 -5.01 -19.15
CA GLY A 564 24.30 -3.94 -20.05
C GLY A 564 24.64 -4.20 -21.53
N SER A 565 23.94 -3.49 -22.41
CA SER A 565 23.87 -3.55 -23.89
C SER A 565 25.08 -4.03 -24.74
N ALA A 566 26.33 -4.03 -24.25
CA ALA A 566 27.49 -4.50 -25.01
C ALA A 566 27.53 -6.03 -25.21
N ALA A 567 26.93 -6.82 -24.31
CA ALA A 567 26.94 -8.30 -24.39
C ALA A 567 25.93 -8.88 -25.40
N ALA A 568 25.04 -8.05 -25.96
CA ALA A 568 23.88 -8.52 -26.72
C ALA A 568 24.19 -9.08 -28.12
N ARG A 569 25.14 -8.45 -28.84
CA ARG A 569 25.31 -8.69 -30.29
C ARG A 569 25.83 -10.10 -30.65
N GLU A 570 26.52 -10.81 -29.76
CA GLU A 570 27.11 -12.12 -30.09
C GLU A 570 26.13 -13.31 -29.94
N SER A 571 25.03 -13.14 -29.19
CA SER A 571 24.10 -14.25 -28.91
C SER A 571 23.04 -14.48 -30.01
N GLU A 572 22.81 -13.49 -30.87
CA GLU A 572 21.81 -13.56 -31.94
C GLU A 572 22.36 -14.26 -33.21
N ASP A 573 23.67 -14.17 -33.48
CA ASP A 573 24.29 -14.72 -34.70
C ASP A 573 24.44 -16.26 -34.69
N ARG A 574 24.19 -16.94 -33.57
CA ARG A 574 24.31 -18.41 -33.47
C ARG A 574 22.99 -19.16 -33.24
N SER A 575 21.88 -18.43 -33.01
CA SER A 575 20.63 -19.06 -32.57
C SER A 575 19.57 -19.22 -33.67
N ARG A 576 19.68 -18.51 -34.80
CA ARG A 576 18.80 -18.66 -35.98
C ARG A 576 19.53 -18.31 -37.28
N PRO A 577 19.84 -19.26 -38.18
CA PRO A 577 20.28 -18.91 -39.53
C PRO A 577 19.05 -18.49 -40.34
N GLY A 578 18.80 -17.19 -40.51
CA GLY A 578 17.79 -16.75 -41.49
C GLY A 578 17.15 -15.37 -41.37
N LEU A 579 17.36 -14.60 -40.29
CA LEU A 579 16.83 -13.24 -40.17
C LEU A 579 17.99 -12.27 -39.94
N ARG A 580 18.50 -11.68 -41.03
CA ARG A 580 19.45 -10.57 -40.97
C ARG A 580 18.67 -9.28 -40.71
N PHE A 581 18.73 -8.77 -39.48
CA PHE A 581 18.59 -7.32 -39.31
C PHE A 581 19.91 -6.69 -39.75
N SER A 582 19.84 -5.94 -40.85
CA SER A 582 20.98 -5.20 -41.37
C SER A 582 21.15 -3.93 -40.53
N GLY A 583 22.32 -3.72 -39.93
CA GLY A 583 22.66 -2.41 -39.38
C GLY A 583 23.85 -2.35 -38.43
N VAL A 584 24.79 -1.48 -38.79
CA VAL A 584 25.90 -0.88 -38.03
C VAL A 584 27.24 -1.63 -38.09
N ASP A 585 28.04 -1.24 -39.09
CA ASP A 585 29.50 -1.43 -39.11
C ASP A 585 30.12 -0.71 -37.91
N MET A 586 30.82 -1.46 -37.06
CA MET A 586 31.75 -0.92 -36.07
C MET A 586 33.14 -0.87 -36.71
N GLY A 587 33.84 0.25 -36.54
CA GLY A 587 35.17 0.48 -37.10
C GLY A 587 36.20 -0.59 -36.72
N PRO A 588 37.35 -0.64 -37.44
CA PRO A 588 38.19 -1.83 -37.58
C PRO A 588 38.85 -2.40 -36.31
N ASP A 589 38.75 -1.77 -35.13
CA ASP A 589 39.53 -2.16 -33.94
C ASP A 589 38.74 -2.40 -32.64
N SER A 590 37.40 -2.36 -32.64
CA SER A 590 36.63 -2.70 -31.43
C SER A 590 36.50 -4.22 -31.25
N LYS A 591 37.21 -4.81 -30.27
CA LYS A 591 37.02 -6.22 -29.87
C LYS A 591 35.88 -6.32 -28.83
N PRO A 592 34.81 -7.09 -29.08
CA PRO A 592 33.77 -7.35 -28.09
C PRO A 592 34.37 -7.99 -26.83
N ALA A 593 33.83 -7.68 -25.65
CA ALA A 593 34.09 -8.48 -24.46
C ALA A 593 33.54 -9.89 -24.72
N ASP A 594 34.45 -10.82 -24.95
CA ASP A 594 34.17 -12.20 -25.33
C ASP A 594 33.33 -12.84 -24.21
N THR A 595 32.03 -13.03 -24.45
CA THR A 595 31.09 -13.56 -23.45
C THR A 595 31.57 -14.92 -22.92
N ARG A 596 32.34 -15.64 -23.74
CA ARG A 596 33.03 -16.89 -23.37
C ARG A 596 34.12 -16.68 -22.32
N LYS A 597 34.90 -15.59 -22.39
CA LYS A 597 35.90 -15.24 -21.36
C LYS A 597 35.26 -14.81 -20.06
N ALA A 598 34.17 -14.04 -20.11
CA ALA A 598 33.41 -13.67 -18.91
C ALA A 598 32.79 -14.91 -18.24
N ILE A 599 32.15 -15.78 -19.02
CA ILE A 599 31.65 -17.08 -18.55
C ILE A 599 32.77 -17.95 -17.98
N ALA A 600 33.93 -18.01 -18.64
CA ALA A 600 35.08 -18.79 -18.18
C ALA A 600 35.69 -18.21 -16.89
N ALA A 601 35.82 -16.89 -16.77
CA ALA A 601 36.32 -16.22 -15.57
C ALA A 601 35.37 -16.41 -14.37
N ILE A 602 34.06 -16.28 -14.60
CA ILE A 602 33.03 -16.55 -13.60
C ILE A 602 33.03 -18.03 -13.19
N GLY A 603 33.11 -18.94 -14.16
CA GLY A 603 33.21 -20.38 -13.89
C GLY A 603 34.51 -20.81 -13.22
N ALA A 604 35.58 -20.02 -13.36
CA ALA A 604 36.87 -20.23 -12.68
C ALA A 604 36.87 -19.65 -11.25
N ALA A 605 36.18 -18.53 -11.02
CA ALA A 605 36.12 -17.86 -9.72
C ALA A 605 34.99 -18.37 -8.81
N LEU A 606 33.91 -18.91 -9.38
CA LEU A 606 32.73 -19.41 -8.68
C LEU A 606 32.47 -20.87 -9.05
N PRO A 607 31.97 -21.71 -8.13
CA PRO A 607 31.65 -23.11 -8.41
C PRO A 607 30.36 -23.23 -9.26
N VAL A 608 30.45 -22.92 -10.55
CA VAL A 608 29.32 -22.92 -11.51
C VAL A 608 29.39 -24.17 -12.40
N ARG A 609 28.27 -24.88 -12.61
CA ARG A 609 28.18 -26.11 -13.42
C ARG A 609 28.03 -25.82 -14.91
N SER A 610 27.24 -24.79 -15.23
CA SER A 610 27.05 -24.31 -16.61
C SER A 610 26.61 -22.85 -16.58
N ALA A 611 26.99 -22.10 -17.60
CA ALA A 611 26.55 -20.73 -17.80
C ALA A 611 25.98 -20.62 -19.21
N SER A 612 24.86 -19.93 -19.36
CA SER A 612 24.16 -19.79 -20.63
C SER A 612 23.55 -18.40 -20.73
N VAL A 613 23.67 -17.78 -21.89
CA VAL A 613 23.02 -16.50 -22.19
C VAL A 613 21.54 -16.74 -22.49
N ILE A 614 20.64 -15.98 -21.90
CA ILE A 614 19.23 -15.98 -22.29
C ILE A 614 18.89 -14.58 -22.79
N LEU A 615 18.46 -14.49 -24.05
CA LEU A 615 17.88 -13.27 -24.60
C LEU A 615 16.43 -13.17 -24.10
N ALA A 616 16.20 -12.38 -23.05
CA ALA A 616 14.86 -12.01 -22.64
C ALA A 616 14.46 -10.72 -23.38
N GLN A 617 13.38 -10.76 -24.16
CA GLN A 617 12.96 -9.63 -25.02
C GLN A 617 12.46 -8.40 -24.26
N ASP A 618 12.23 -8.48 -22.94
CA ASP A 618 11.47 -7.46 -22.19
C ASP A 618 12.29 -6.55 -21.24
N TYR A 619 13.62 -6.68 -21.17
CA TYR A 619 14.43 -5.87 -20.25
C TYR A 619 15.25 -4.82 -20.99
N ASN A 620 14.70 -3.61 -21.21
CA ASN A 620 15.38 -2.32 -21.48
C ASN A 620 16.88 -2.37 -21.89
N GLY A 621 17.25 -3.12 -22.94
CA GLY A 621 18.64 -3.21 -23.42
C GLY A 621 19.63 -4.03 -22.57
N PHE A 622 19.18 -4.89 -21.66
CA PHE A 622 20.01 -5.81 -20.88
C PHE A 622 19.91 -7.24 -21.42
N VAL A 623 21.02 -7.98 -21.40
CA VAL A 623 21.02 -9.42 -21.70
C VAL A 623 21.33 -10.20 -20.42
N PRO A 624 20.34 -10.92 -19.86
CA PRO A 624 20.57 -11.75 -18.70
C PRO A 624 21.44 -12.96 -19.06
N VAL A 625 22.57 -13.11 -18.37
CA VAL A 625 23.35 -14.35 -18.38
C VAL A 625 22.92 -15.20 -17.19
N ASN A 626 22.39 -16.37 -17.48
CA ASN A 626 22.01 -17.35 -16.47
C ASN A 626 23.21 -18.23 -16.09
N LEU A 627 23.60 -18.20 -14.82
CA LEU A 627 24.59 -19.07 -14.22
C LEU A 627 23.89 -20.17 -13.42
N VAL A 628 24.27 -21.43 -13.63
CA VAL A 628 23.77 -22.58 -12.85
C VAL A 628 24.84 -22.97 -11.84
N VAL A 629 24.60 -22.69 -10.56
CA VAL A 629 25.59 -22.98 -9.50
C VAL A 629 25.69 -24.49 -9.27
N LYS A 630 26.91 -25.02 -9.12
CA LYS A 630 27.18 -26.44 -8.94
C LYS A 630 26.78 -26.86 -7.52
N ARG A 631 25.62 -27.51 -7.39
CA ARG A 631 25.21 -28.20 -6.16
C ARG A 631 25.76 -29.63 -6.13
N PRO A 632 25.91 -30.25 -4.94
CA PRO A 632 26.18 -31.69 -4.86
C PRO A 632 25.11 -32.47 -5.62
N THR A 633 25.49 -33.42 -6.47
CA THR A 633 24.57 -34.22 -7.31
C THR A 633 23.48 -34.95 -6.53
N ALA A 634 23.74 -35.25 -5.24
CA ALA A 634 22.76 -35.83 -4.33
C ALA A 634 21.55 -34.91 -4.02
N SER A 635 21.67 -33.61 -4.29
CA SER A 635 20.65 -32.59 -4.04
C SER A 635 19.98 -32.03 -5.29
N ASP A 636 20.29 -32.59 -6.48
CA ASP A 636 19.63 -32.22 -7.73
C ASP A 636 18.25 -32.87 -7.82
N CYS A 637 17.25 -32.08 -8.21
CA CYS A 637 15.91 -32.59 -8.52
C CYS A 637 15.98 -33.44 -9.81
N PRO A 638 15.57 -34.72 -9.79
CA PRO A 638 15.73 -35.64 -10.92
C PRO A 638 14.92 -35.26 -12.17
N PHE A 639 13.94 -34.37 -12.04
CA PHE A 639 13.12 -33.86 -13.13
C PHE A 639 13.70 -32.60 -13.79
N PHE A 640 14.80 -32.05 -13.26
CA PHE A 640 15.44 -30.83 -13.77
C PHE A 640 16.93 -31.04 -14.05
N GLY A 641 17.34 -30.95 -15.32
CA GLY A 641 18.73 -31.00 -15.75
C GLY A 641 18.91 -31.73 -17.09
N ALA A 642 20.12 -31.69 -17.65
CA ALA A 642 20.42 -32.33 -18.94
C ALA A 642 20.18 -33.86 -18.96
N ASN A 643 20.12 -34.49 -17.78
CA ASN A 643 19.89 -35.92 -17.60
C ASN A 643 18.53 -36.22 -16.94
N SER A 644 17.55 -35.31 -17.03
CA SER A 644 16.23 -35.53 -16.42
C SER A 644 15.52 -36.71 -17.06
N ALA A 645 14.95 -37.59 -16.24
CA ALA A 645 14.08 -38.64 -16.74
C ALA A 645 12.79 -38.02 -17.30
N PRO A 646 12.34 -38.40 -18.52
CA PRO A 646 11.09 -37.89 -19.07
C PRO A 646 9.92 -38.30 -18.19
N ILE A 647 8.97 -37.38 -18.00
CA ILE A 647 7.73 -37.64 -17.26
C ILE A 647 6.91 -38.65 -18.08
N PRO A 648 6.54 -39.82 -17.53
CA PRO A 648 5.77 -40.81 -18.25
C PRO A 648 4.42 -40.23 -18.70
N ALA A 649 4.04 -40.48 -19.96
CA ALA A 649 2.78 -39.97 -20.51
C ALA A 649 1.58 -40.45 -19.67
N GLY A 650 0.72 -39.50 -19.27
CA GLY A 650 -0.48 -39.76 -18.46
C GLY A 650 -0.31 -39.59 -16.94
N GLN A 651 0.87 -39.22 -16.44
CA GLN A 651 1.06 -38.81 -15.05
C GLN A 651 1.19 -37.29 -14.91
N ASP A 652 0.62 -36.76 -13.82
CA ASP A 652 0.73 -35.36 -13.46
C ASP A 652 2.15 -35.07 -12.95
N GLY A 653 2.94 -34.39 -13.78
CA GLY A 653 4.33 -34.06 -13.49
C GLY A 653 4.52 -33.24 -12.21
N GLU A 654 3.54 -32.40 -11.87
CA GLU A 654 3.57 -31.58 -10.68
C GLU A 654 3.51 -32.45 -9.40
N SER A 655 2.67 -33.48 -9.41
CA SER A 655 2.56 -34.44 -8.29
C SER A 655 3.84 -35.26 -8.07
N MET A 656 4.53 -35.66 -9.14
CA MET A 656 5.78 -36.42 -9.06
C MET A 656 6.94 -35.57 -8.52
N MET A 657 6.96 -34.30 -8.89
CA MET A 657 7.98 -33.34 -8.44
C MET A 657 7.76 -32.93 -6.98
N GLN A 658 6.51 -32.82 -6.52
CA GLN A 658 6.19 -32.56 -5.11
C GLN A 658 6.53 -33.76 -4.19
N ALA A 659 6.52 -34.99 -4.72
CA ALA A 659 6.82 -36.19 -3.96
C ALA A 659 8.33 -36.41 -3.69
N ASP A 660 9.24 -35.76 -4.46
CA ASP A 660 10.68 -35.89 -4.28
C ASP A 660 11.26 -34.75 -3.41
N PRO A 661 11.82 -35.04 -2.22
CA PRO A 661 12.32 -34.01 -1.30
C PRO A 661 13.47 -33.17 -1.87
N ARG A 662 14.17 -33.64 -2.92
CA ARG A 662 15.22 -32.87 -3.61
C ARG A 662 14.65 -31.75 -4.50
N CYS A 663 13.38 -31.84 -4.87
CA CYS A 663 12.66 -30.84 -5.66
C CYS A 663 11.94 -29.80 -4.78
N ALA A 664 12.03 -29.92 -3.44
CA ALA A 664 11.33 -29.06 -2.49
C ALA A 664 11.71 -27.58 -2.62
N ALA A 665 12.96 -27.26 -3.00
CA ALA A 665 13.40 -25.88 -3.22
C ALA A 665 12.84 -25.25 -4.52
N ALA A 666 12.32 -26.05 -5.45
CA ALA A 666 11.64 -25.55 -6.66
C ALA A 666 10.22 -25.06 -6.41
N TYR A 667 9.61 -25.56 -5.33
CA TYR A 667 8.37 -25.03 -4.77
C TYR A 667 8.62 -24.23 -3.49
N GLY A 668 9.89 -24.05 -3.11
CA GLY A 668 10.37 -23.38 -1.90
C GLY A 668 10.34 -21.86 -1.99
N GLY A 669 9.23 -21.32 -2.50
CA GLY A 669 8.77 -19.95 -2.30
C GLY A 669 7.40 -19.92 -1.59
N GLY A 670 7.07 -20.98 -0.84
CA GLY A 670 5.88 -21.06 -0.01
C GLY A 670 5.75 -22.45 0.59
N GLU A 671 5.74 -22.56 1.92
CA GLU A 671 5.37 -23.80 2.61
C GLU A 671 3.98 -24.27 2.12
N VAL A 672 3.92 -25.30 1.27
CA VAL A 672 2.75 -26.17 1.14
C VAL A 672 3.11 -27.48 1.83
N GLY A 673 3.19 -27.44 3.15
CA GLY A 673 3.05 -28.65 3.96
C GLY A 673 1.56 -28.90 4.20
N PRO A 674 1.06 -30.16 4.21
CA PRO A 674 -0.26 -30.44 4.74
C PRO A 674 -0.19 -30.21 6.25
N ARG A 675 -0.45 -28.97 6.69
CA ARG A 675 -0.80 -28.72 8.08
C ARG A 675 -2.08 -29.51 8.32
N ARG A 676 -1.95 -30.66 8.97
CA ARG A 676 -3.07 -31.29 9.67
C ARG A 676 -3.61 -30.23 10.62
N CYS A 677 -4.64 -29.53 10.18
CA CYS A 677 -5.54 -28.83 11.08
C CYS A 677 -6.07 -29.86 12.06
N TRP A 678 -5.46 -29.91 13.24
CA TRP A 678 -6.18 -30.44 14.40
C TRP A 678 -7.40 -29.53 14.56
N PRO A 679 -8.64 -30.06 14.49
CA PRO A 679 -9.79 -29.25 14.83
C PRO A 679 -9.68 -28.84 16.30
N PRO A 680 -10.17 -27.64 16.68
CA PRO A 680 -10.26 -27.28 18.08
C PRO A 680 -11.12 -28.32 18.80
N ALA A 681 -10.68 -28.75 19.97
CA ALA A 681 -11.36 -29.71 20.82
C ALA A 681 -12.86 -29.43 20.93
N ALA A 682 -13.67 -30.27 20.27
CA ALA A 682 -15.09 -30.41 20.54
C ALA A 682 -15.28 -31.63 21.44
N TRP A 683 -15.32 -31.37 22.74
CA TRP A 683 -15.90 -32.26 23.74
C TRP A 683 -17.45 -32.11 23.69
N TRP A 684 -18.15 -33.26 23.79
CA TRP A 684 -19.61 -33.52 23.90
C TRP A 684 -20.34 -33.80 22.57
N SER A 685 -20.54 -35.09 22.21
CA SER A 685 -21.71 -35.97 22.51
C SER A 685 -22.94 -35.64 21.64
N SER A 686 -23.72 -36.54 21.04
CA SER A 686 -23.87 -38.00 21.00
C SER A 686 -25.06 -38.29 20.04
N THR A 687 -25.37 -39.57 19.81
CA THR A 687 -26.59 -40.16 19.15
C THR A 687 -26.59 -40.15 17.62
N ALA A 688 -26.25 -41.29 16.99
CA ALA A 688 -27.14 -42.41 16.58
C ALA A 688 -27.94 -42.01 15.33
N THR A 689 -27.94 -42.70 14.20
CA THR A 689 -28.23 -44.12 13.86
C THR A 689 -27.96 -44.17 12.33
N THR A 690 -27.45 -45.18 11.62
CA THR A 690 -27.94 -46.55 11.34
C THR A 690 -26.95 -47.19 10.32
N SER A 691 -26.89 -48.52 10.29
CA SER A 691 -25.82 -49.40 9.77
C SER A 691 -25.97 -49.85 8.27
N PRO A 692 -25.27 -50.89 7.73
CA PRO A 692 -24.28 -50.84 6.62
C PRO A 692 -24.67 -51.71 5.39
N PRO A 693 -23.80 -52.07 4.40
CA PRO A 693 -22.95 -53.29 4.53
C PRO A 693 -21.64 -53.43 3.66
N THR A 694 -20.78 -54.38 4.09
CA THR A 694 -19.97 -55.40 3.35
C THR A 694 -18.79 -55.10 2.37
N ILE A 695 -17.56 -55.30 2.90
CA ILE A 695 -16.47 -56.27 2.55
C ILE A 695 -16.23 -56.73 1.09
N ARG A 696 -14.95 -56.62 0.65
CA ARG A 696 -14.20 -57.72 -0.01
C ARG A 696 -12.68 -57.65 0.27
N ARG A 697 -12.13 -58.74 0.83
CA ARG A 697 -10.70 -59.15 0.83
C ARG A 697 -10.48 -60.20 -0.27
N PRO A 698 -9.24 -60.40 -0.74
CA PRO A 698 -8.50 -61.65 -0.43
C PRO A 698 -6.99 -61.36 -0.26
N ALA A 699 -6.06 -62.25 0.11
CA ALA A 699 -5.98 -63.51 0.85
C ALA A 699 -4.46 -63.82 0.97
N GLY A 700 -4.02 -64.58 1.99
CA GLY A 700 -2.63 -65.07 2.08
C GLY A 700 -2.10 -65.24 3.51
N ARG A 701 -2.40 -66.39 4.12
CA ARG A 701 -1.88 -66.94 5.40
C ARG A 701 -0.49 -67.61 5.18
N PRO A 702 0.25 -68.18 6.18
CA PRO A 702 -0.14 -68.53 7.56
C PRO A 702 0.83 -68.20 8.73
N ARG A 703 0.23 -68.30 9.93
CA ARG A 703 0.72 -68.48 11.33
C ARG A 703 1.66 -69.71 11.52
N PRO A 704 2.24 -70.06 12.72
CA PRO A 704 1.79 -69.84 14.14
C PRO A 704 2.92 -69.44 15.17
N SER A 705 2.67 -68.66 16.24
CA SER A 705 2.19 -68.96 17.63
C SER A 705 3.15 -69.79 18.51
N PRO A 706 3.02 -69.86 19.87
CA PRO A 706 2.71 -68.86 20.92
C PRO A 706 3.56 -69.09 22.23
N CYS A 707 3.43 -68.24 23.26
CA CYS A 707 3.57 -68.59 24.71
C CYS A 707 3.23 -67.35 25.56
N SER A 708 2.12 -67.36 26.32
CA SER A 708 2.00 -67.71 27.76
C SER A 708 2.51 -66.58 28.69
N ALA A 709 2.01 -66.27 29.89
CA ALA A 709 0.78 -66.50 30.65
C ALA A 709 0.90 -65.65 31.94
N SER A 710 -0.22 -65.39 32.64
CA SER A 710 -0.32 -64.98 34.07
C SER A 710 0.04 -63.51 34.42
N ALA A 711 -0.49 -62.83 35.44
CA ALA A 711 -1.65 -62.99 36.32
C ALA A 711 -1.83 -61.70 37.18
N ARG A 712 -3.09 -61.44 37.59
CA ARG A 712 -3.58 -60.78 38.84
C ARG A 712 -3.34 -59.28 39.15
N ARG A 713 -4.49 -58.59 39.25
CA ARG A 713 -5.02 -57.72 40.35
C ARG A 713 -4.09 -56.70 41.03
N THR A 714 -4.40 -55.41 40.93
CA THR A 714 -5.18 -54.58 41.89
C THR A 714 -5.01 -53.08 41.57
N ALA A 715 -6.02 -52.29 41.91
CA ALA A 715 -6.15 -50.89 41.55
C ALA A 715 -5.54 -49.93 42.61
N ARG A 716 -5.20 -48.74 42.10
CA ARG A 716 -5.02 -47.42 42.74
C ARG A 716 -3.59 -46.92 42.98
N THR A 717 -3.43 -45.71 42.42
CA THR A 717 -2.62 -44.56 42.87
C THR A 717 -1.10 -44.63 42.71
N CYS A 718 -0.66 -43.89 41.68
CA CYS A 718 0.70 -43.46 41.39
C CYS A 718 1.30 -42.52 42.46
N ARG A 719 2.64 -42.51 42.47
CA ARG A 719 3.67 -41.70 43.19
C ARG A 719 4.28 -42.44 44.39
N PRO A 720 5.59 -42.25 44.72
CA PRO A 720 6.43 -41.06 44.47
C PRO A 720 7.95 -41.30 44.18
N ARG A 721 8.70 -40.18 44.07
CA ARG A 721 10.11 -39.92 44.47
C ARG A 721 11.30 -40.08 43.48
N CYS A 722 12.28 -39.22 43.80
CA CYS A 722 13.68 -39.08 43.36
C CYS A 722 13.92 -38.20 42.11
N ALA A 723 14.87 -37.27 42.08
CA ALA A 723 15.76 -36.69 43.08
C ALA A 723 16.47 -35.47 42.47
N SER A 724 17.17 -34.73 43.32
CA SER A 724 17.90 -33.48 43.12
C SER A 724 19.28 -33.62 42.45
N SER A 725 19.65 -32.57 41.71
CA SER A 725 20.96 -31.88 41.65
C SER A 725 22.27 -32.63 41.43
N SER A 726 23.08 -32.13 40.49
CA SER A 726 24.47 -31.73 40.79
C SER A 726 25.01 -30.75 39.74
N SER A 727 25.40 -29.56 40.21
CA SER A 727 26.46 -28.70 39.65
C SER A 727 27.82 -29.15 40.23
N PRO A 728 28.97 -28.70 39.68
CA PRO A 728 29.67 -27.56 40.31
C PRO A 728 30.41 -26.68 39.28
N THR A 729 30.57 -25.37 39.44
CA THR A 729 31.60 -24.76 40.30
C THR A 729 31.43 -23.22 40.30
N ALA A 730 31.59 -22.61 41.48
CA ALA A 730 31.92 -21.20 41.76
C ALA A 730 32.95 -21.23 42.91
N PRO A 731 33.75 -20.18 43.21
CA PRO A 731 33.29 -18.96 43.91
C PRO A 731 34.04 -17.68 43.40
N ASP A 732 33.80 -16.42 43.80
CA ASP A 732 33.70 -15.93 45.17
C ASP A 732 33.28 -14.42 45.26
N ARG A 733 32.65 -14.11 46.41
CA ARG A 733 32.60 -12.85 47.21
C ARG A 733 31.84 -11.56 46.81
N ARG A 734 30.82 -11.34 47.66
CA ARG A 734 30.44 -10.13 48.47
C ARG A 734 29.77 -8.95 47.73
N ARG A 735 28.92 -8.10 48.31
CA ARG A 735 28.00 -7.97 49.48
C ARG A 735 27.85 -6.44 49.66
N ALA A 736 26.63 -5.92 49.82
CA ALA A 736 26.30 -4.51 50.20
C ALA A 736 26.72 -3.46 49.14
N THR A 737 25.90 -2.51 48.72
CA THR A 737 24.83 -1.70 49.35
C THR A 737 23.84 -1.25 48.30
#